data_AF-A0A494SWT8-F1
#
_entry.id   AF-A0A494SWT8-F1
#
_cell.length_a   1.000
_cell.length_b   1.000
_cell.length_c   1.000
_cell.angle_alpha   90.00
_cell.angle_beta   90.00
_cell.angle_gamma   90.00
#
_symmetry.space_group_name_H-M   'P 1'
#
loop_
_entity.id
_entity.type
_entity.pdbx_description
1 polymer ?
#
loop_
_entity_poly.entity_id
_entity_poly.type
_entity_poly.pdbx_seq_one_letter_code
_entity_poly.pdbx_strand_id
1 'polypeptide(L)'
;MAPMWEQIRGTNYSTMGRAVSGVVHYSNGSRQAVFHTPTDTWRYENDSGEPTFIENPENRWSRAEDGVMIHAVKSPHTMYAVMGSTPSLLLRAYHAFPPPTGHGLDQQRFVDPVVTGQVTVRGRTGWEVTGRDQHSGEAIAYVFDAELGVALRWQHGDDWMELENPVLDEVFADDLFTWTGPSRPEADEMAKHYREHEEKQRALAAIPQAVPTWLPTEIVASPMSGDPRTSELSLSIHGQTPHFTLRRWLNAIGEPTLEFPNDGTPERYRQEVGDWTYEIRSYQEIDQADCVRIVESIIPVDPPDRDPADITAEIETEESDRREAEVREALGTGRILADYLDHESLFIRTDFTEDTAWRDIAVAAMAEDAEFPAYLTCIDNREYDGLTVAGLLGIIGEPPPYYVFLVDAETVRNPESPIAAVYTGPDDPDRPRGRFFRIVPSEIAGAANNWSIANMDFEDFADSADEDGVFRGFPEPARPVEEVTTREIAQWIEGDLTTDALRALHAEFDGRKYPYPVQLFAADLSEVHAETLGVNGSKFPGSRFLGYDDFLAATSRGGTALRGSVPGHQENWIFLLDSDSHRPIAAYRVTYQPYTPPAGEEPRTKTVEVPFVNREHVSLASLTDDDDLIARDIVQRAIVAEAARLHPDATIIGGEPVLARIPRLEGFNIGAHVKIDDELVFFVAIVTDVDDEFIVLEVPREGMRIVGPGES
;
A
#
# COMPACT_ATOMS: atom_id res chain seq x y z
N MET A 1 41.15 53.19 19.17
CA MET A 1 39.82 53.68 18.73
C MET A 1 39.05 52.44 18.32
N ALA A 2 37.82 52.23 18.81
CA ALA A 2 37.03 51.06 18.40
C ALA A 2 36.71 51.17 16.90
N PRO A 3 36.80 50.07 16.13
CA PRO A 3 36.44 50.09 14.71
C PRO A 3 34.94 50.36 14.54
N MET A 4 34.57 50.96 13.41
CA MET A 4 33.17 51.12 13.05
C MET A 4 32.58 49.76 12.64
N TRP A 5 31.26 49.60 12.77
CA TRP A 5 30.55 48.40 12.30
C TRP A 5 30.93 48.02 10.87
N GLU A 6 30.98 48.99 9.96
CA GLU A 6 31.35 48.74 8.55
C GLU A 6 32.72 48.09 8.36
N GLN A 7 33.67 48.40 9.25
CA GLN A 7 35.00 47.79 9.20
C GLN A 7 34.96 46.35 9.72
N ILE A 8 34.24 46.09 10.82
CA ILE A 8 34.05 44.74 11.38
C ILE A 8 33.31 43.86 10.37
N ARG A 9 32.23 44.39 9.79
CA ARG A 9 31.44 43.75 8.74
C ARG A 9 32.31 43.37 7.54
N GLY A 10 33.13 44.32 7.05
CA GLY A 10 34.07 44.06 5.96
C GLY A 10 35.07 42.93 6.26
N THR A 11 35.59 42.86 7.48
CA THR A 11 36.47 41.76 7.90
C THR A 11 35.70 40.43 7.93
N ASN A 12 34.46 40.40 8.40
CA ASN A 12 33.65 39.17 8.38
C ASN A 12 33.35 38.71 6.94
N TYR A 13 33.04 39.62 6.02
CA TYR A 13 32.88 39.28 4.59
C TYR A 13 34.12 38.65 3.96
N SER A 14 35.33 38.93 4.47
CA SER A 14 36.56 38.27 4.00
C SER A 14 36.63 36.77 4.31
N THR A 15 35.68 36.25 5.10
CA THR A 15 35.51 34.80 5.37
C THR A 15 34.61 34.11 4.35
N MET A 16 33.90 34.87 3.51
CA MET A 16 33.01 34.33 2.49
C MET A 16 33.79 33.49 1.47
N GLY A 17 33.29 32.30 1.17
CA GLY A 17 33.93 31.41 0.19
C GLY A 17 35.22 30.74 0.69
N ARG A 18 35.47 30.71 2.00
CA ARG A 18 36.64 30.06 2.60
C ARG A 18 36.24 28.85 3.43
N ALA A 19 37.12 27.85 3.48
CA ALA A 19 36.96 26.70 4.35
C ALA A 19 37.16 27.13 5.82
N VAL A 20 36.34 26.63 6.72
CA VAL A 20 36.41 26.95 8.15
C VAL A 20 36.25 25.69 8.98
N SER A 21 37.10 25.53 9.99
CA SER A 21 36.94 24.52 11.03
C SER A 21 37.08 25.13 12.44
N GLY A 22 36.61 24.41 13.45
CA GLY A 22 36.77 24.76 14.86
C GLY A 22 35.85 23.94 15.76
N VAL A 23 35.80 24.27 17.04
CA VAL A 23 34.91 23.61 18.02
C VAL A 23 33.82 24.59 18.45
N VAL A 24 32.55 24.24 18.23
CA VAL A 24 31.40 25.05 18.64
C VAL A 24 30.88 24.56 19.98
N HIS A 25 30.75 25.48 20.94
CA HIS A 25 30.14 25.26 22.26
C HIS A 25 28.75 25.88 22.30
N TYR A 26 27.79 25.21 22.94
CA TYR A 26 26.38 25.62 23.01
C TYR A 26 25.95 25.99 24.43
N SER A 27 24.84 26.74 24.54
CA SER A 27 24.21 27.15 25.80
C SER A 27 23.85 26.00 26.75
N ASN A 28 23.51 24.82 26.20
CA ASN A 28 23.20 23.61 26.96
C ASN A 28 24.45 22.86 27.50
N GLY A 29 25.66 23.38 27.23
CA GLY A 29 26.92 22.81 27.67
C GLY A 29 27.51 21.74 26.73
N SER A 30 26.82 21.39 25.64
CA SER A 30 27.38 20.52 24.62
C SER A 30 28.42 21.25 23.76
N ARG A 31 29.27 20.48 23.09
CA ARG A 31 30.21 20.99 22.09
C ARG A 31 30.40 19.98 20.97
N GLN A 32 30.82 20.45 19.81
CA GLN A 32 31.13 19.60 18.66
C GLN A 32 32.20 20.24 17.78
N ALA A 33 33.04 19.42 17.15
CA ALA A 33 33.90 19.90 16.09
C ALA A 33 33.07 20.14 14.82
N VAL A 34 33.38 21.20 14.08
CA VAL A 34 32.67 21.61 12.87
C VAL A 34 33.67 21.86 11.76
N PHE A 35 33.37 21.35 10.58
CA PHE A 35 34.13 21.54 9.35
C PHE A 35 33.17 22.00 8.25
N HIS A 36 33.58 23.01 7.49
CA HIS A 36 32.74 23.60 6.45
C HIS A 36 33.56 24.02 5.24
N THR A 37 33.03 23.76 4.04
CA THR A 37 33.51 24.34 2.79
C THR A 37 32.39 25.09 2.04
N PRO A 38 32.73 26.02 1.13
CA PRO A 38 31.78 26.93 0.50
C PRO A 38 30.64 26.30 -0.30
N THR A 39 30.73 25.02 -0.70
CA THR A 39 29.74 24.29 -1.50
C THR A 39 28.60 23.71 -0.64
N ASP A 40 28.14 24.46 0.36
CA ASP A 40 27.14 24.01 1.34
C ASP A 40 27.45 22.62 1.95
N THR A 41 28.73 22.39 2.21
CA THR A 41 29.27 21.13 2.66
C THR A 41 29.67 21.25 4.14
N TRP A 42 29.22 20.30 4.96
CA TRP A 42 29.33 20.35 6.42
C TRP A 42 29.71 19.01 6.99
N ARG A 43 30.46 19.03 8.09
CA ARG A 43 30.67 17.86 8.94
C ARG A 43 30.69 18.30 10.40
N TYR A 44 29.95 17.60 11.25
CA TYR A 44 29.99 17.75 12.70
C TYR A 44 30.49 16.47 13.34
N GLU A 45 31.34 16.60 14.35
CA GLU A 45 31.84 15.46 15.13
C GLU A 45 31.63 15.70 16.62
N ASN A 46 31.29 14.63 17.34
CA ASN A 46 31.17 14.66 18.80
C ASN A 46 32.56 14.72 19.48
N ASP A 47 32.57 14.76 20.81
CA ASP A 47 33.79 14.80 21.63
C ASP A 47 34.75 13.62 21.42
N SER A 48 34.28 12.51 20.85
CA SER A 48 35.08 11.32 20.55
C SER A 48 35.64 11.34 19.13
N GLY A 49 35.37 12.39 18.34
CA GLY A 49 35.75 12.50 16.93
C GLY A 49 34.88 11.67 15.99
N GLU A 50 33.73 11.20 16.45
CA GLU A 50 32.79 10.46 15.60
C GLU A 50 31.83 11.42 14.90
N PRO A 51 31.55 11.24 13.61
CA PRO A 51 30.61 12.10 12.89
C PRO A 51 29.20 11.96 13.47
N THR A 52 28.55 13.11 13.68
CA THR A 52 27.13 13.22 14.04
C THR A 52 26.30 13.77 12.90
N PHE A 53 26.95 14.47 11.96
CA PHE A 53 26.32 15.04 10.78
C PHE A 53 27.33 15.17 9.66
N ILE A 54 26.93 14.82 8.44
CA ILE A 54 27.71 15.01 7.21
C ILE A 54 26.75 15.51 6.14
N GLU A 55 27.13 16.54 5.39
CA GLU A 55 26.35 17.07 4.29
C GLU A 55 27.29 17.46 3.15
N ASN A 56 26.92 17.05 1.94
CA ASN A 56 27.58 17.46 0.70
C ASN A 56 26.50 17.99 -0.27
N PRO A 57 26.82 18.31 -1.54
CA PRO A 57 25.83 18.83 -2.48
C PRO A 57 24.65 17.89 -2.76
N GLU A 58 24.89 16.58 -2.73
CA GLU A 58 23.93 15.55 -3.17
C GLU A 58 23.25 14.83 -2.01
N ASN A 59 23.93 14.73 -0.85
CA ASN A 59 23.53 13.84 0.22
C ASN A 59 23.73 14.49 1.59
N ARG A 60 22.96 13.97 2.56
CA ARG A 60 23.03 14.32 3.96
C ARG A 60 22.94 13.05 4.80
N TRP A 61 23.77 12.97 5.83
CA TRP A 61 23.70 11.95 6.86
C TRP A 61 23.62 12.61 8.23
N SER A 62 22.73 12.10 9.07
CA SER A 62 22.57 12.55 10.46
C SER A 62 22.51 11.36 11.39
N ARG A 63 23.19 11.46 12.53
CA ARG A 63 23.24 10.37 13.51
C ARG A 63 21.99 10.37 14.38
N ALA A 64 21.31 9.23 14.44
CA ALA A 64 20.17 9.02 15.33
C ALA A 64 20.61 8.75 16.78
N GLU A 65 19.64 8.75 17.72
CA GLU A 65 19.90 8.48 19.15
C GLU A 65 20.50 7.09 19.42
N ASP A 66 20.18 6.11 18.56
CA ASP A 66 20.74 4.75 18.59
C ASP A 66 22.18 4.65 18.05
N GLY A 67 22.71 5.77 17.53
CA GLY A 67 24.05 5.89 16.99
C GLY A 67 24.19 5.52 15.51
N VAL A 68 23.13 5.06 14.84
CA VAL A 68 23.12 4.71 13.41
C VAL A 68 22.92 5.96 12.55
N MET A 69 23.57 6.02 11.39
CA MET A 69 23.40 7.13 10.46
C MET A 69 22.11 6.99 9.64
N ILE A 70 21.34 8.06 9.57
CA ILE A 70 20.18 8.20 8.69
C ILE A 70 20.64 8.95 7.44
N HIS A 71 20.46 8.35 6.28
CA HIS A 71 20.80 8.92 4.98
C HIS A 71 19.58 9.60 4.34
N ALA A 72 19.82 10.75 3.71
CA ALA A 72 18.84 11.46 2.88
C ALA A 72 19.51 12.10 1.66
N VAL A 73 18.81 12.09 0.52
CA VAL A 73 19.25 12.73 -0.72
C VAL A 73 18.76 14.16 -0.76
N LYS A 74 19.66 15.10 -1.06
CA LYS A 74 19.31 16.52 -1.20
C LYS A 74 18.67 16.75 -2.57
N SER A 75 17.41 17.19 -2.54
CA SER A 75 16.70 17.66 -3.72
C SER A 75 16.30 19.13 -3.55
N PRO A 76 16.33 19.95 -4.61
CA PRO A 76 15.81 21.32 -4.57
C PRO A 76 14.31 21.39 -4.22
N HIS A 77 13.59 20.27 -4.29
CA HIS A 77 12.18 20.14 -3.93
C HIS A 77 11.95 19.70 -2.48
N THR A 78 13.02 19.37 -1.74
CA THR A 78 12.94 18.94 -0.34
C THR A 78 13.34 20.09 0.58
N MET A 79 12.40 20.60 1.37
CA MET A 79 12.71 21.55 2.43
C MET A 79 13.19 20.81 3.69
N TYR A 80 14.45 21.02 4.06
CA TYR A 80 14.96 20.59 5.35
C TYR A 80 14.72 21.68 6.39
N ALA A 81 13.75 21.47 7.27
CA ALA A 81 13.57 22.33 8.43
C ALA A 81 14.75 22.15 9.39
N VAL A 82 15.63 23.15 9.44
CA VAL A 82 16.71 23.20 10.44
C VAL A 82 16.12 23.80 11.71
N MET A 83 15.84 22.94 12.69
CA MET A 83 15.31 23.35 13.99
C MET A 83 16.46 23.81 14.91
N GLY A 84 16.36 25.04 15.43
CA GLY A 84 17.32 25.58 16.40
C GLY A 84 18.54 26.29 15.80
N SER A 85 19.49 26.63 16.67
CA SER A 85 20.69 27.42 16.34
C SER A 85 21.80 26.54 15.80
N THR A 86 22.23 26.77 14.55
CA THR A 86 23.26 25.96 13.89
C THR A 86 24.60 26.68 13.75
N PRO A 87 25.73 25.94 13.60
CA PRO A 87 27.05 26.51 13.37
C PRO A 87 27.14 27.51 12.19
N SER A 88 26.21 27.45 11.23
CA SER A 88 26.09 28.43 10.15
C SER A 88 25.93 29.87 10.64
N LEU A 89 25.31 30.09 11.81
CA LEU A 89 25.20 31.42 12.41
C LEU A 89 26.58 32.01 12.77
N LEU A 90 27.59 31.17 13.01
CA LEU A 90 28.98 31.59 13.25
C LEU A 90 29.81 31.61 11.96
N LEU A 91 29.88 30.47 11.27
CA LEU A 91 30.78 30.26 10.13
C LEU A 91 30.30 30.96 8.85
N ARG A 92 29.00 31.27 8.76
CA ARG A 92 28.36 32.00 7.65
C ARG A 92 27.68 33.28 8.15
N ALA A 93 28.17 33.88 9.22
CA ALA A 93 27.58 35.08 9.82
C ALA A 93 27.34 36.22 8.80
N TYR A 94 28.17 36.32 7.75
CA TYR A 94 28.03 37.31 6.68
C TYR A 94 26.69 37.24 5.94
N HIS A 95 25.99 36.11 5.94
CA HIS A 95 24.63 36.01 5.38
C HIS A 95 23.57 36.78 6.18
N ALA A 96 23.81 37.05 7.47
CA ALA A 96 22.84 37.74 8.33
C ALA A 96 22.73 39.25 8.05
N PHE A 97 23.71 39.82 7.34
CA PHE A 97 23.80 41.27 7.10
C PHE A 97 24.29 41.61 5.68
N PRO A 98 23.51 41.27 4.62
CA PRO A 98 23.87 41.51 3.22
C PRO A 98 24.24 42.98 2.94
N PRO A 99 25.14 43.27 1.99
CA PRO A 99 25.43 44.65 1.61
C PRO A 99 24.17 45.33 1.07
N PRO A 100 23.95 46.64 1.32
CA PRO A 100 22.77 47.33 0.81
C PRO A 100 22.78 47.31 -0.73
N THR A 101 21.78 46.69 -1.33
CA THR A 101 21.52 46.80 -2.76
C THR A 101 20.71 48.09 -2.99
N GLY A 102 21.03 48.86 -4.03
CA GLY A 102 20.39 50.17 -4.28
C GLY A 102 18.89 50.10 -4.61
N HIS A 103 18.25 48.94 -4.46
CA HIS A 103 16.84 48.67 -4.72
C HIS A 103 16.16 48.33 -3.40
N GLY A 104 15.26 49.19 -2.90
CA GLY A 104 14.74 49.18 -1.53
C GLY A 104 13.80 48.03 -1.14
N LEU A 105 14.24 46.78 -1.32
CA LEU A 105 13.56 45.55 -0.87
C LEU A 105 14.48 44.65 -0.01
N ASP A 106 15.59 45.17 0.52
CA ASP A 106 16.48 44.41 1.40
C ASP A 106 15.84 44.26 2.80
N GLN A 107 15.22 43.11 3.09
CA GLN A 107 14.85 42.72 4.45
C GLN A 107 16.09 42.23 5.21
N GLN A 108 16.90 43.16 5.71
CA GLN A 108 18.05 42.81 6.56
C GLN A 108 17.57 42.26 7.90
N ARG A 109 17.85 40.98 8.18
CA ARG A 109 17.44 40.37 9.44
C ARG A 109 18.12 41.01 10.66
N PHE A 110 19.37 41.46 10.55
CA PHE A 110 20.09 42.15 11.64
C PHE A 110 20.13 43.67 11.39
N VAL A 111 19.48 44.45 12.26
CA VAL A 111 19.34 45.91 12.13
C VAL A 111 19.90 46.68 13.33
N ASP A 112 20.20 47.96 13.11
CA ASP A 112 20.74 48.90 14.10
C ASP A 112 22.00 48.43 14.85
N PRO A 113 23.07 48.03 14.13
CA PRO A 113 24.28 47.48 14.72
C PRO A 113 25.06 48.52 15.55
N VAL A 114 25.39 48.17 16.79
CA VAL A 114 26.17 48.97 17.73
C VAL A 114 27.37 48.17 18.21
N VAL A 115 28.58 48.72 18.00
CA VAL A 115 29.82 48.14 18.53
C VAL A 115 29.93 48.48 20.01
N THR A 116 29.84 47.48 20.89
CA THR A 116 29.79 47.68 22.35
C THR A 116 31.18 47.66 22.97
N GLY A 117 32.13 46.91 22.40
CA GLY A 117 33.50 46.87 22.90
C GLY A 117 34.29 45.66 22.43
N GLN A 118 35.51 45.53 22.97
CA GLN A 118 36.38 44.39 22.73
C GLN A 118 36.14 43.34 23.82
N VAL A 119 35.94 42.08 23.42
CA VAL A 119 35.64 40.97 24.32
C VAL A 119 36.54 39.79 23.96
N THR A 120 36.94 39.00 24.95
CA THR A 120 37.67 37.75 24.73
C THR A 120 36.68 36.59 24.78
N VAL A 121 36.60 35.81 23.70
CA VAL A 121 35.78 34.60 23.59
C VAL A 121 36.72 33.43 23.31
N ARG A 122 36.66 32.39 24.14
CA ARG A 122 37.46 31.15 23.99
C ARG A 122 38.96 31.41 23.71
N GLY A 123 39.53 32.40 24.39
CA GLY A 123 40.95 32.77 24.27
C GLY A 123 41.30 33.68 23.08
N ARG A 124 40.33 34.01 22.21
CA ARG A 124 40.51 34.93 21.07
C ARG A 124 39.85 36.27 21.33
N THR A 125 40.50 37.32 20.85
CA THR A 125 40.00 38.70 20.97
C THR A 125 39.06 39.01 19.82
N GLY A 126 37.86 39.50 20.12
CA GLY A 126 36.90 39.94 19.13
C GLY A 126 36.22 41.26 19.48
N TRP A 127 35.45 41.78 18.53
CA TRP A 127 34.62 42.97 18.68
C TRP A 127 33.17 42.54 18.83
N GLU A 128 32.56 42.92 19.94
CA GLU A 128 31.15 42.68 20.19
C GLU A 128 30.30 43.73 19.47
N VAL A 129 29.29 43.24 18.76
CA VAL A 129 28.30 44.02 18.03
C VAL A 129 26.92 43.54 18.44
N THR A 130 26.11 44.45 18.97
CA THR A 130 24.71 44.19 19.29
C THR A 130 23.82 44.83 18.24
N GLY A 131 22.67 44.23 17.98
CA GLY A 131 21.65 44.75 17.07
C GLY A 131 20.31 44.15 17.41
N ARG A 132 19.35 44.31 16.51
CA ARG A 132 18.01 43.71 16.63
C ARG A 132 17.72 42.77 15.47
N ASP A 133 16.98 41.71 15.73
CA ASP A 133 16.33 40.94 14.69
C ASP A 133 15.14 41.73 14.13
N GLN A 134 15.05 41.91 12.81
CA GLN A 134 13.98 42.69 12.18
C GLN A 134 12.60 42.01 12.32
N HIS A 135 12.54 40.68 12.40
CA HIS A 135 11.29 39.93 12.49
C HIS A 135 10.79 39.83 13.93
N SER A 136 11.65 39.45 14.89
CA SER A 136 11.23 39.30 16.30
C SER A 136 11.31 40.61 17.09
N GLY A 137 12.14 41.56 16.65
CA GLY A 137 12.45 42.78 17.39
C GLY A 137 13.39 42.57 18.59
N GLU A 138 13.82 41.33 18.84
CA GLU A 138 14.67 40.96 19.97
C GLU A 138 16.13 41.30 19.73
N ALA A 139 16.91 41.43 20.81
CA ALA A 139 18.32 41.76 20.73
C ALA A 139 19.14 40.53 20.31
N ILE A 140 19.99 40.72 19.29
CA ILE A 140 21.00 39.74 18.86
C ILE A 140 22.38 40.33 19.12
N ALA A 141 23.31 39.51 19.59
CA ALA A 141 24.71 39.88 19.74
C ALA A 141 25.63 38.93 18.98
N TYR A 142 26.64 39.51 18.33
CA TYR A 142 27.75 38.80 17.71
C TYR A 142 29.08 39.26 18.31
N VAL A 143 30.06 38.36 18.40
CA VAL A 143 31.46 38.74 18.61
C VAL A 143 32.26 38.28 17.40
N PHE A 144 32.89 39.20 16.68
CA PHE A 144 33.70 38.89 15.50
C PHE A 144 35.19 38.90 15.84
N ASP A 145 35.91 37.86 15.44
CA ASP A 145 37.35 37.77 15.66
C ASP A 145 38.09 38.97 15.06
N ALA A 146 38.93 39.62 15.85
CA ALA A 146 39.60 40.85 15.44
C ALA A 146 40.66 40.62 14.34
N GLU A 147 41.13 39.38 14.15
CA GLU A 147 42.18 39.01 13.19
C GLU A 147 41.60 38.24 12.00
N LEU A 148 40.80 37.21 12.26
CA LEU A 148 40.26 36.29 11.26
C LEU A 148 38.93 36.76 10.65
N GLY A 149 38.20 37.63 11.35
CA GLY A 149 36.87 38.10 10.90
C GLY A 149 35.72 37.11 11.10
N VAL A 150 35.98 35.83 11.38
CA VAL A 150 34.94 34.84 11.68
C VAL A 150 34.17 35.21 12.95
N ALA A 151 32.88 34.89 13.05
CA ALA A 151 32.15 35.10 14.29
C ALA A 151 32.60 34.07 15.34
N LEU A 152 33.05 34.58 16.49
CA LEU A 152 33.43 33.81 17.67
C LEU A 152 32.24 33.55 18.59
N ARG A 153 31.22 34.41 18.58
CA ARG A 153 30.00 34.22 19.37
C ARG A 153 28.78 34.70 18.60
N TRP A 154 27.68 33.99 18.79
CA TRP A 154 26.33 34.40 18.46
C TRP A 154 25.45 34.21 19.70
N GLN A 155 24.57 35.16 19.97
CA GLN A 155 23.65 35.11 21.11
C GLN A 155 22.32 35.76 20.76
N HIS A 156 21.23 35.10 21.13
CA HIS A 156 19.85 35.56 21.00
C HIS A 156 19.06 35.07 22.22
N GLY A 157 18.64 36.00 23.09
CA GLY A 157 18.07 35.63 24.39
C GLY A 157 19.06 34.85 25.26
N ASP A 158 18.60 33.71 25.80
CA ASP A 158 19.41 32.79 26.61
C ASP A 158 20.22 31.81 25.77
N ASP A 159 19.93 31.70 24.46
CA ASP A 159 20.65 30.83 23.55
C ASP A 159 21.91 31.52 23.02
N TRP A 160 23.02 30.78 23.06
CA TRP A 160 24.30 31.24 22.56
C TRP A 160 25.13 30.09 22.00
N MET A 161 26.03 30.44 21.09
CA MET A 161 27.09 29.57 20.61
C MET A 161 28.43 30.30 20.60
N GLU A 162 29.51 29.59 20.93
CA GLU A 162 30.87 30.13 20.89
C GLU A 162 31.82 29.22 20.09
N LEU A 163 32.63 29.80 19.22
CA LEU A 163 33.64 29.11 18.41
C LEU A 163 35.01 29.16 19.09
N GLU A 164 35.58 28.00 19.32
CA GLU A 164 36.93 27.78 19.83
C GLU A 164 37.86 27.31 18.69
N ASN A 165 39.11 27.80 18.70
CA ASN A 165 40.17 27.44 17.76
C ASN A 165 39.77 27.47 16.27
N PRO A 166 39.19 28.58 15.75
CA PRO A 166 38.87 28.69 14.34
C PRO A 166 40.11 28.62 13.44
N VAL A 167 40.03 27.82 12.38
CA VAL A 167 41.03 27.75 11.30
C VAL A 167 40.35 28.10 9.98
N LEU A 168 40.94 29.04 9.24
CA LEU A 168 40.50 29.40 7.89
C LEU A 168 41.41 28.78 6.84
N ASP A 169 40.83 28.43 5.68
CA ASP A 169 41.53 27.83 4.53
C ASP A 169 42.24 26.51 4.84
N GLU A 170 41.68 25.73 5.77
CA GLU A 170 42.13 24.37 5.99
C GLU A 170 41.82 23.51 4.75
N VAL A 171 42.78 22.68 4.36
CA VAL A 171 42.62 21.73 3.25
C VAL A 171 42.09 20.42 3.82
N PHE A 172 40.87 20.08 3.48
CA PHE A 172 40.24 18.81 3.86
C PHE A 172 40.50 17.72 2.82
N ALA A 173 40.42 16.46 3.25
CA ALA A 173 40.39 15.33 2.33
C ALA A 173 39.04 15.26 1.58
N ASP A 174 39.05 14.78 0.33
CA ASP A 174 37.86 14.73 -0.53
C ASP A 174 36.74 13.83 0.06
N ASP A 175 37.11 12.82 0.82
CA ASP A 175 36.20 11.85 1.45
C ASP A 175 35.69 12.31 2.83
N LEU A 176 36.21 13.40 3.40
CA LEU A 176 35.83 13.87 4.74
C LEU A 176 34.32 14.13 4.85
N PHE A 177 33.71 14.60 3.75
CA PHE A 177 32.30 14.96 3.67
C PHE A 177 31.43 13.87 3.03
N THR A 178 31.90 12.62 3.06
CA THR A 178 31.15 11.45 2.60
C THR A 178 31.11 10.39 3.70
N TRP A 179 29.93 9.83 3.95
CA TRP A 179 29.79 8.69 4.86
C TRP A 179 29.97 7.38 4.07
N THR A 180 30.87 6.51 4.55
CA THR A 180 31.12 5.19 3.94
C THR A 180 30.81 4.03 4.90
N GLY A 181 30.31 4.32 6.10
CA GLY A 181 29.88 3.33 7.08
C GLY A 181 28.43 2.90 6.89
N PRO A 182 27.89 2.05 7.79
CA PRO A 182 26.50 1.61 7.71
C PRO A 182 25.53 2.77 7.96
N SER A 183 24.42 2.74 7.25
CA SER A 183 23.25 3.60 7.46
C SER A 183 22.00 2.74 7.64
N ARG A 184 20.92 3.36 8.11
CA ARG A 184 19.64 2.69 8.30
C ARG A 184 19.10 2.21 6.94
N PRO A 185 18.87 0.89 6.75
CA PRO A 185 18.48 0.35 5.43
C PRO A 185 17.22 0.99 4.85
N GLU A 186 16.20 1.21 5.67
CA GLU A 186 14.96 1.88 5.26
C GLU A 186 15.20 3.29 4.71
N ALA A 187 16.15 4.02 5.30
CA ALA A 187 16.51 5.36 4.85
C ALA A 187 17.31 5.33 3.55
N ASP A 188 18.17 4.32 3.36
CA ASP A 188 18.90 4.11 2.11
C ASP A 188 17.97 3.71 0.95
N GLU A 189 17.00 2.85 1.21
CA GLU A 189 15.96 2.50 0.24
C GLU A 189 15.09 3.71 -0.11
N MET A 190 14.67 4.48 0.89
CA MET A 190 13.93 5.72 0.65
C MET A 190 14.75 6.73 -0.19
N ALA A 191 16.04 6.89 0.11
CA ALA A 191 16.95 7.74 -0.65
C ALA A 191 17.14 7.26 -2.10
N LYS A 192 17.19 5.95 -2.32
CA LYS A 192 17.18 5.35 -3.66
C LYS A 192 15.88 5.69 -4.41
N HIS A 193 14.72 5.47 -3.79
CA HIS A 193 13.42 5.83 -4.38
C HIS A 193 13.32 7.32 -4.74
N TYR A 194 13.83 8.22 -3.89
CA TYR A 194 13.86 9.65 -4.20
C TYR A 194 14.71 9.98 -5.42
N ARG A 195 15.88 9.33 -5.58
CA ARG A 195 16.74 9.52 -6.76
C ARG A 195 16.06 9.02 -8.03
N GLU A 196 15.53 7.80 -7.98
CA GLU A 196 14.80 7.21 -9.11
C GLU A 196 13.60 8.06 -9.50
N HIS A 197 12.86 8.59 -8.51
CA HIS A 197 11.77 9.52 -8.76
C HIS A 197 12.25 10.82 -9.41
N GLU A 198 13.33 11.43 -8.92
CA GLU A 198 13.86 12.67 -9.51
C GLU A 198 14.40 12.45 -10.93
N GLU A 199 15.10 11.34 -11.18
CA GLU A 199 15.56 10.94 -12.51
C GLU A 199 14.38 10.71 -13.45
N LYS A 200 13.33 10.02 -12.99
CA LYS A 200 12.08 9.85 -13.74
C LYS A 200 11.42 11.18 -14.04
N GLN A 201 11.29 12.08 -13.07
CA GLN A 201 10.73 13.42 -13.29
C GLN A 201 11.56 14.24 -14.28
N ARG A 202 12.90 14.14 -14.22
CA ARG A 202 13.80 14.81 -15.16
C ARG A 202 13.68 14.24 -16.57
N ALA A 203 13.58 12.92 -16.70
CA ALA A 203 13.36 12.26 -17.98
C ALA A 203 12.01 12.66 -18.59
N LEU A 204 10.93 12.64 -17.80
CA LEU A 204 9.60 13.08 -18.21
C LEU A 204 9.57 14.56 -18.63
N ALA A 205 10.25 15.43 -17.88
CA ALA A 205 10.36 16.86 -18.20
C ALA A 205 11.14 17.13 -19.50
N ALA A 206 12.00 16.21 -19.93
CA ALA A 206 12.74 16.31 -21.19
C ALA A 206 11.92 15.89 -22.41
N ILE A 207 10.82 15.15 -22.23
CA ILE A 207 9.93 14.74 -23.33
C ILE A 207 9.18 15.98 -23.85
N PRO A 208 9.24 16.30 -25.15
CA PRO A 208 8.51 17.44 -25.70
C PRO A 208 7.00 17.30 -25.47
N GLN A 209 6.41 18.29 -24.80
CA GLN A 209 5.00 18.25 -24.42
C GLN A 209 4.11 18.76 -25.56
N ALA A 210 3.18 17.91 -26.00
CA ALA A 210 2.14 18.28 -26.96
C ALA A 210 0.91 18.85 -26.23
N VAL A 211 1.08 20.03 -25.62
CA VAL A 211 0.02 20.67 -24.83
C VAL A 211 -1.04 21.28 -25.76
N PRO A 212 -2.35 21.09 -25.51
CA PRO A 212 -3.40 21.78 -26.27
C PRO A 212 -3.32 23.29 -26.06
N THR A 213 -3.57 24.07 -27.12
CA THR A 213 -3.60 25.54 -27.04
C THR A 213 -5.01 26.09 -26.78
N TRP A 214 -6.02 25.22 -26.79
CA TRP A 214 -7.39 25.57 -26.52
C TRP A 214 -7.99 24.74 -25.39
N LEU A 215 -8.42 25.43 -24.33
CA LEU A 215 -9.42 24.98 -23.37
C LEU A 215 -10.33 26.16 -23.00
N PRO A 216 -11.55 25.90 -22.48
CA PRO A 216 -12.43 26.95 -21.97
C PRO A 216 -11.86 27.71 -20.75
N THR A 217 -10.81 27.19 -20.11
CA THR A 217 -10.18 27.72 -18.89
C THR A 217 -8.66 27.83 -19.03
N GLU A 218 -7.98 28.32 -17.98
CA GLU A 218 -6.52 28.24 -17.89
C GLU A 218 -6.04 26.78 -18.00
N ILE A 219 -4.94 26.58 -18.74
CA ILE A 219 -4.36 25.28 -19.03
C ILE A 219 -3.18 25.05 -18.10
N VAL A 220 -3.30 24.08 -17.21
CA VAL A 220 -2.17 23.56 -16.45
C VAL A 220 -1.94 22.12 -16.91
N ALA A 221 -0.78 21.86 -17.52
CA ALA A 221 -0.38 20.52 -17.94
C ALA A 221 0.75 20.01 -17.03
N SER A 222 0.67 18.74 -16.64
CA SER A 222 1.69 18.10 -15.82
C SER A 222 1.96 16.68 -16.33
N PRO A 223 3.21 16.33 -16.65
CA PRO A 223 3.58 14.96 -17.02
C PRO A 223 3.23 13.97 -15.91
N MET A 224 2.63 12.84 -16.31
CA MET A 224 2.30 11.73 -15.40
C MET A 224 3.22 10.53 -15.64
N SER A 225 3.38 10.15 -16.90
CA SER A 225 4.18 9.02 -17.36
C SER A 225 4.56 9.21 -18.82
N GLY A 226 5.52 8.42 -19.31
CA GLY A 226 6.01 8.48 -20.68
C GLY A 226 7.39 7.84 -20.84
N ASP A 227 7.74 7.51 -22.08
CA ASP A 227 9.04 6.95 -22.44
C ASP A 227 9.77 7.93 -23.38
N PRO A 228 10.94 8.46 -22.99
CA PRO A 228 11.68 9.42 -23.82
C PRO A 228 12.17 8.83 -25.15
N ARG A 229 12.31 7.50 -25.26
CA ARG A 229 12.76 6.81 -26.48
C ARG A 229 11.69 6.82 -27.57
N THR A 230 10.46 6.56 -27.18
CA THR A 230 9.28 6.55 -28.07
C THR A 230 8.64 7.95 -28.19
N SER A 231 9.00 8.86 -27.27
CA SER A 231 8.30 10.12 -27.03
C SER A 231 6.81 9.93 -26.72
N GLU A 232 6.44 8.75 -26.23
CA GLU A 232 5.17 8.54 -25.55
C GLU A 232 5.06 9.48 -24.35
N LEU A 233 3.90 10.09 -24.16
CA LEU A 233 3.67 10.91 -22.98
C LEU A 233 2.19 10.92 -22.58
N SER A 234 1.96 10.78 -21.28
CA SER A 234 0.67 11.04 -20.64
C SER A 234 0.76 12.34 -19.84
N LEU A 235 -0.13 13.28 -20.13
CA LEU A 235 -0.26 14.55 -19.44
C LEU A 235 -1.56 14.59 -18.65
N SER A 236 -1.48 14.97 -17.38
CA SER A 236 -2.65 15.45 -16.64
C SER A 236 -2.93 16.89 -17.05
N ILE A 237 -4.14 17.16 -17.50
CA ILE A 237 -4.59 18.50 -17.85
C ILE A 237 -5.58 18.97 -16.79
N HIS A 238 -5.20 20.03 -16.06
CA HIS A 238 -6.00 20.65 -15.00
C HIS A 238 -6.47 22.06 -15.38
N GLY A 239 -7.71 22.36 -15.00
CA GLY A 239 -8.36 23.68 -15.06
C GLY A 239 -9.43 23.82 -13.95
N GLN A 240 -10.30 24.83 -14.00
CA GLN A 240 -11.42 24.92 -13.02
C GLN A 240 -12.50 23.84 -13.24
N THR A 241 -12.62 23.34 -14.48
CA THR A 241 -13.34 22.13 -14.96
C THR A 241 -13.25 22.14 -16.50
N PRO A 242 -12.97 21.04 -17.24
CA PRO A 242 -12.78 19.65 -16.82
C PRO A 242 -11.32 19.25 -16.53
N HIS A 243 -11.14 18.13 -15.81
CA HIS A 243 -9.86 17.44 -15.62
C HIS A 243 -9.81 16.18 -16.48
N PHE A 244 -8.75 16.00 -17.26
CA PHE A 244 -8.58 14.83 -18.11
C PHE A 244 -7.11 14.48 -18.34
N THR A 245 -6.86 13.24 -18.71
CA THR A 245 -5.57 12.77 -19.17
C THR A 245 -5.50 12.87 -20.69
N LEU A 246 -4.46 13.50 -21.22
CA LEU A 246 -4.11 13.47 -22.63
C LEU A 246 -2.93 12.53 -22.84
N ARG A 247 -3.15 11.42 -23.54
CA ARG A 247 -2.10 10.47 -23.94
C ARG A 247 -1.69 10.73 -25.39
N ARG A 248 -0.40 10.54 -25.67
CA ARG A 248 0.20 10.61 -27.01
C ARG A 248 1.17 9.45 -27.21
N TRP A 249 1.08 8.76 -28.34
CA TRP A 249 2.07 7.76 -28.76
C TRP A 249 2.25 7.74 -30.29
N LEU A 250 3.36 7.17 -30.75
CA LEU A 250 3.73 7.10 -32.16
C LEU A 250 3.02 5.93 -32.86
N ASN A 251 2.34 6.20 -33.97
CA ASN A 251 1.55 5.20 -34.70
C ASN A 251 2.39 4.00 -35.16
N ALA A 252 3.64 4.24 -35.52
CA ALA A 252 4.55 3.22 -36.03
C ALA A 252 5.05 2.23 -34.95
N ILE A 253 4.99 2.61 -33.66
CA ILE A 253 5.38 1.75 -32.53
C ILE A 253 4.15 1.00 -32.00
N GLY A 254 2.98 1.65 -32.01
CA GLY A 254 1.74 1.07 -31.52
C GLY A 254 1.33 1.63 -30.16
N GLU A 255 0.16 1.20 -29.70
CA GLU A 255 -0.41 1.68 -28.44
C GLU A 255 0.35 1.10 -27.23
N PRO A 256 0.82 1.96 -26.31
CA PRO A 256 1.41 1.53 -25.05
C PRO A 256 0.37 0.91 -24.12
N THR A 257 0.80 -0.08 -23.34
CA THR A 257 0.01 -0.70 -22.27
C THR A 257 -0.53 0.36 -21.32
N LEU A 258 -1.79 0.20 -20.91
CA LEU A 258 -2.39 1.05 -19.90
C LEU A 258 -1.84 0.67 -18.52
N GLU A 259 -1.03 1.57 -17.95
CA GLU A 259 -0.54 1.45 -16.58
C GLU A 259 -1.20 2.48 -15.66
N PHE A 260 -1.18 2.21 -14.36
CA PHE A 260 -1.63 3.15 -13.35
C PHE A 260 -0.94 4.52 -13.52
N PRO A 261 -1.68 5.65 -13.45
CA PRO A 261 -3.09 5.77 -13.07
C PRO A 261 -4.09 5.77 -14.25
N ASN A 262 -3.65 5.46 -15.46
CA ASN A 262 -4.47 5.58 -16.66
C ASN A 262 -5.41 4.38 -16.88
N ASP A 263 -5.04 3.21 -16.36
CA ASP A 263 -5.78 1.94 -16.42
C ASP A 263 -7.22 2.02 -15.87
N GLY A 264 -7.47 2.86 -14.85
CA GLY A 264 -8.81 3.06 -14.29
C GLY A 264 -9.67 4.14 -14.99
N THR A 265 -9.07 5.01 -15.81
CA THR A 265 -9.79 6.13 -16.44
C THR A 265 -10.45 5.71 -17.75
N PRO A 266 -11.71 6.05 -18.05
CA PRO A 266 -12.34 5.63 -19.29
C PRO A 266 -11.91 6.51 -20.48
N GLU A 267 -11.79 5.90 -21.66
CA GLU A 267 -11.56 6.59 -22.94
C GLU A 267 -12.77 7.47 -23.29
N ARG A 268 -12.52 8.75 -23.64
CA ARG A 268 -13.54 9.69 -24.11
C ARG A 268 -13.40 10.00 -25.59
N TYR A 269 -12.18 10.02 -26.10
CA TYR A 269 -11.92 10.34 -27.49
C TYR A 269 -10.54 9.85 -27.92
N ARG A 270 -10.41 9.47 -29.18
CA ARG A 270 -9.16 9.03 -29.80
C ARG A 270 -9.08 9.52 -31.24
N GLN A 271 -7.92 10.03 -31.66
CA GLN A 271 -7.69 10.51 -33.01
C GLN A 271 -6.23 10.41 -33.44
N GLU A 272 -6.01 9.93 -34.67
CA GLU A 272 -4.72 9.99 -35.35
C GLU A 272 -4.49 11.37 -35.99
N VAL A 273 -3.33 11.96 -35.74
CA VAL A 273 -2.89 13.24 -36.30
C VAL A 273 -1.44 13.13 -36.75
N GLY A 274 -1.24 12.96 -38.06
CA GLY A 274 0.10 12.74 -38.63
C GLY A 274 0.68 11.41 -38.17
N ASP A 275 1.89 11.43 -37.59
CA ASP A 275 2.58 10.24 -37.07
C ASP A 275 2.10 9.83 -35.66
N TRP A 276 1.26 10.63 -35.02
CA TRP A 276 0.83 10.45 -33.63
C TRP A 276 -0.62 9.98 -33.53
N THR A 277 -0.92 9.25 -32.45
CA THR A 277 -2.27 9.09 -31.93
C THR A 277 -2.39 9.86 -30.63
N TYR A 278 -3.51 10.58 -30.49
CA TYR A 278 -3.89 11.26 -29.26
C TYR A 278 -5.15 10.62 -28.69
N GLU A 279 -5.15 10.43 -27.37
CA GLU A 279 -6.30 9.91 -26.63
C GLU A 279 -6.60 10.79 -25.42
N ILE A 280 -7.89 11.09 -25.22
CA ILE A 280 -8.40 11.81 -24.06
C ILE A 280 -9.11 10.79 -23.17
N ARG A 281 -8.69 10.68 -21.91
CA ARG A 281 -9.35 9.87 -20.88
C ARG A 281 -9.84 10.75 -19.73
N SER A 282 -11.04 10.50 -19.22
CA SER A 282 -11.58 11.24 -18.08
C SER A 282 -12.76 10.51 -17.44
N TYR A 283 -12.86 10.54 -16.12
CA TYR A 283 -14.08 10.10 -15.43
C TYR A 283 -15.29 10.99 -15.75
N GLN A 284 -15.07 12.25 -16.13
CA GLN A 284 -16.13 13.17 -16.55
C GLN A 284 -16.47 12.95 -18.03
N GLU A 285 -17.73 13.14 -18.39
CA GLU A 285 -18.08 13.26 -19.81
C GLU A 285 -17.55 14.57 -20.38
N ILE A 286 -16.99 14.49 -21.59
CA ILE A 286 -16.52 15.64 -22.36
C ILE A 286 -17.22 15.56 -23.72
N ASP A 287 -17.79 16.66 -24.17
CA ASP A 287 -18.48 16.70 -25.46
C ASP A 287 -17.51 16.35 -26.60
N GLN A 288 -17.98 15.55 -27.55
CA GLN A 288 -17.13 15.06 -28.63
C GLN A 288 -16.57 16.21 -29.49
N ALA A 289 -17.32 17.30 -29.69
CA ALA A 289 -16.83 18.45 -30.45
C ALA A 289 -15.72 19.20 -29.69
N ASP A 290 -15.81 19.25 -28.36
CA ASP A 290 -14.75 19.80 -27.52
C ASP A 290 -13.50 18.93 -27.55
N CYS A 291 -13.64 17.59 -27.49
CA CYS A 291 -12.52 16.66 -27.66
C CYS A 291 -11.79 16.84 -29.00
N VAL A 292 -12.53 16.94 -30.11
CA VAL A 292 -11.97 17.22 -31.44
C VAL A 292 -11.17 18.53 -31.40
N ARG A 293 -11.76 19.59 -30.85
CA ARG A 293 -11.15 20.91 -30.80
C ARG A 293 -9.90 20.96 -29.91
N ILE A 294 -9.88 20.19 -28.82
CA ILE A 294 -8.71 20.02 -27.96
C ILE A 294 -7.57 19.41 -28.79
N VAL A 295 -7.81 18.29 -29.46
CA VAL A 295 -6.79 17.60 -30.27
C VAL A 295 -6.30 18.46 -31.44
N GLU A 296 -7.20 19.14 -32.15
CA GLU A 296 -6.84 20.07 -33.24
C GLU A 296 -6.01 21.28 -32.77
N SER A 297 -6.11 21.65 -31.49
CA SER A 297 -5.37 22.77 -30.91
C SER A 297 -3.95 22.42 -30.46
N ILE A 298 -3.57 21.14 -30.49
CA ILE A 298 -2.27 20.67 -30.02
C ILE A 298 -1.16 21.21 -30.92
N ILE A 299 -0.10 21.73 -30.31
CA ILE A 299 1.12 22.12 -31.04
C ILE A 299 1.81 20.84 -31.51
N PRO A 300 2.04 20.66 -32.82
CA PRO A 300 2.73 19.49 -33.34
C PRO A 300 4.12 19.34 -32.75
N VAL A 301 4.49 18.09 -32.47
CA VAL A 301 5.81 17.69 -31.98
C VAL A 301 6.40 16.75 -33.03
N ASP A 302 7.68 16.93 -33.36
CA ASP A 302 8.37 16.03 -34.29
C ASP A 302 8.60 14.65 -33.64
N PRO A 303 8.44 13.54 -34.40
CA PRO A 303 8.77 12.21 -33.89
C PRO A 303 10.28 12.09 -33.57
N PRO A 304 10.68 11.10 -32.76
CA PRO A 304 12.10 10.84 -32.49
C PRO A 304 12.90 10.68 -33.79
N ASP A 305 14.12 11.22 -33.84
CA ASP A 305 15.06 11.07 -34.97
C ASP A 305 15.74 9.68 -34.93
N ARG A 306 14.92 8.62 -34.91
CA ARG A 306 15.30 7.19 -34.85
C ARG A 306 14.25 6.37 -35.59
N ASP A 307 14.66 5.21 -36.13
CA ASP A 307 13.72 4.27 -36.76
C ASP A 307 12.82 3.63 -35.68
N PRO A 308 11.47 3.71 -35.80
CA PRO A 308 10.53 3.05 -34.89
C PRO A 308 10.78 1.55 -34.72
N ALA A 309 11.26 0.86 -35.76
CA ALA A 309 11.56 -0.58 -35.69
C ALA A 309 12.74 -0.87 -34.75
N ASP A 310 13.77 -0.02 -34.76
CA ASP A 310 14.93 -0.15 -33.87
C ASP A 310 14.52 0.10 -32.40
N ILE A 311 13.66 1.10 -32.16
CA ILE A 311 13.13 1.39 -30.81
C ILE A 311 12.30 0.21 -30.30
N THR A 312 11.43 -0.34 -31.15
CA THR A 312 10.56 -1.49 -30.79
C THR A 312 11.41 -2.70 -30.42
N ALA A 313 12.40 -3.05 -31.25
CA ALA A 313 13.29 -4.18 -30.96
C ALA A 313 14.11 -3.99 -29.67
N GLU A 314 14.52 -2.76 -29.36
CA GLU A 314 15.22 -2.42 -28.11
C GLU A 314 14.30 -2.64 -26.89
N ILE A 315 13.05 -2.15 -26.95
CA ILE A 315 12.06 -2.32 -25.88
C ILE A 315 11.73 -3.80 -25.69
N GLU A 316 11.46 -4.54 -26.77
CA GLU A 316 11.17 -5.98 -26.69
C GLU A 316 12.34 -6.77 -26.08
N THR A 317 13.58 -6.39 -26.41
CA THR A 317 14.78 -7.02 -25.84
C THR A 317 14.89 -6.70 -24.35
N GLU A 318 14.72 -5.44 -23.95
CA GLU A 318 14.79 -5.03 -22.55
C GLU A 318 13.69 -5.68 -21.71
N GLU A 319 12.46 -5.73 -22.21
CA GLU A 319 11.37 -6.43 -21.53
C GLU A 319 11.63 -7.93 -21.42
N SER A 320 12.17 -8.55 -22.46
CA SER A 320 12.56 -9.96 -22.44
C SER A 320 13.67 -10.20 -21.40
N ASP A 321 14.68 -9.33 -21.36
CA ASP A 321 15.80 -9.42 -20.40
C ASP A 321 15.31 -9.20 -18.97
N ARG A 322 14.38 -8.25 -18.76
CA ARG A 322 13.72 -8.02 -17.47
C ARG A 322 12.92 -9.23 -17.01
N ARG A 323 12.03 -9.76 -17.86
CA ARG A 323 11.24 -10.97 -17.58
C ARG A 323 12.16 -12.16 -17.28
N GLU A 324 13.24 -12.32 -18.05
CA GLU A 324 14.22 -13.37 -17.82
C GLU A 324 14.97 -13.18 -16.49
N ALA A 325 15.28 -11.94 -16.09
CA ALA A 325 15.90 -11.62 -14.81
C ALA A 325 14.94 -11.88 -13.62
N GLU A 326 13.67 -11.49 -13.74
CA GLU A 326 12.61 -11.76 -12.76
C GLU A 326 12.42 -13.27 -12.57
N VAL A 327 12.33 -14.04 -13.65
CA VAL A 327 12.26 -15.51 -13.54
C VAL A 327 13.51 -16.06 -12.86
N ARG A 328 14.70 -15.60 -13.25
CA ARG A 328 15.97 -16.06 -12.64
C ARG A 328 16.02 -15.79 -11.13
N GLU A 329 15.55 -14.61 -10.71
CA GLU A 329 15.45 -14.26 -9.30
C GLU A 329 14.39 -15.10 -8.58
N ALA A 330 13.22 -15.29 -9.18
CA ALA A 330 12.13 -16.11 -8.64
C ALA A 330 12.57 -17.55 -8.39
N LEU A 331 13.33 -18.16 -9.33
CA LEU A 331 13.87 -19.52 -9.21
C LEU A 331 14.78 -19.72 -7.98
N GLY A 332 15.33 -18.65 -7.41
CA GLY A 332 16.05 -18.72 -6.13
C GLY A 332 17.34 -19.52 -6.17
N THR A 333 18.08 -19.44 -7.29
CA THR A 333 19.37 -20.12 -7.44
C THR A 333 20.34 -19.75 -6.32
N GLY A 334 20.80 -20.76 -5.59
CA GLY A 334 21.73 -20.62 -4.47
C GLY A 334 21.08 -20.37 -3.10
N ARG A 335 19.74 -20.24 -3.01
CA ARG A 335 19.05 -20.06 -1.72
C ARG A 335 19.26 -21.28 -0.81
N ILE A 336 19.60 -21.05 0.44
CA ILE A 336 19.78 -22.10 1.45
C ILE A 336 18.44 -22.28 2.17
N LEU A 337 17.87 -23.48 2.12
CA LEU A 337 16.54 -23.81 2.66
C LEU A 337 16.33 -23.33 4.11
N ALA A 338 17.36 -23.45 4.97
CA ALA A 338 17.28 -23.07 6.37
C ALA A 338 17.02 -21.57 6.61
N ASP A 339 17.37 -20.71 5.65
CA ASP A 339 17.21 -19.26 5.76
C ASP A 339 15.79 -18.79 5.38
N TYR A 340 14.93 -19.70 4.89
CA TYR A 340 13.59 -19.40 4.38
C TYR A 340 12.49 -20.21 5.08
N LEU A 341 12.76 -20.86 6.20
CA LEU A 341 11.77 -21.73 6.89
C LEU A 341 10.55 -20.97 7.43
N ASP A 342 10.63 -19.64 7.56
CA ASP A 342 9.53 -18.77 7.94
C ASP A 342 8.61 -18.39 6.77
N HIS A 343 8.98 -18.75 5.53
CA HIS A 343 8.11 -18.58 4.36
C HIS A 343 7.03 -19.67 4.29
N GLU A 344 5.82 -19.31 3.83
CA GLU A 344 4.67 -20.21 3.87
C GLU A 344 4.66 -21.30 2.77
N SER A 345 5.07 -20.96 1.54
CA SER A 345 5.00 -21.85 0.36
C SER A 345 6.37 -22.10 -0.27
N LEU A 346 7.15 -23.00 0.33
CA LEU A 346 8.47 -23.38 -0.20
C LEU A 346 8.35 -24.33 -1.39
N PHE A 347 9.06 -24.01 -2.48
CA PHE A 347 9.11 -24.80 -3.72
C PHE A 347 10.54 -25.27 -3.99
N ILE A 348 10.84 -26.52 -3.64
CA ILE A 348 12.21 -26.99 -3.45
C ILE A 348 12.61 -27.92 -4.60
N ARG A 349 13.70 -27.57 -5.29
CA ARG A 349 14.30 -28.44 -6.30
C ARG A 349 15.14 -29.53 -5.62
N THR A 350 14.85 -30.79 -5.91
CA THR A 350 15.64 -31.93 -5.41
C THR A 350 16.20 -32.82 -6.52
N ASP A 351 15.80 -32.60 -7.79
CA ASP A 351 16.45 -33.20 -8.95
C ASP A 351 17.15 -32.14 -9.83
N PHE A 352 18.44 -32.34 -10.07
CA PHE A 352 19.32 -31.48 -10.86
C PHE A 352 19.74 -32.10 -12.21
N THR A 353 19.05 -33.15 -12.70
CA THR A 353 19.41 -33.76 -13.99
C THR A 353 19.10 -32.88 -15.20
N GLU A 354 18.04 -32.07 -15.15
CA GLU A 354 17.62 -31.20 -16.26
C GLU A 354 17.23 -29.78 -15.77
N ASP A 355 18.06 -28.78 -16.09
CA ASP A 355 17.83 -27.38 -15.70
C ASP A 355 16.65 -26.73 -16.43
N THR A 356 16.45 -27.07 -17.70
CA THR A 356 15.33 -26.55 -18.48
C THR A 356 14.00 -27.07 -17.94
N ALA A 357 13.92 -28.35 -17.58
CA ALA A 357 12.71 -28.92 -16.98
C ALA A 357 12.36 -28.26 -15.64
N TRP A 358 13.35 -28.04 -14.76
CA TRP A 358 13.13 -27.28 -13.51
C TRP A 358 12.55 -25.89 -13.78
N ARG A 359 13.15 -25.14 -14.70
CA ARG A 359 12.66 -23.81 -15.08
C ARG A 359 11.22 -23.86 -15.56
N ASP A 360 10.92 -24.75 -16.50
CA ASP A 360 9.59 -24.83 -17.11
C ASP A 360 8.52 -25.23 -16.09
N ILE A 361 8.84 -26.17 -15.18
CA ILE A 361 7.96 -26.60 -14.09
C ILE A 361 7.71 -25.48 -13.10
N ALA A 362 8.76 -24.77 -12.68
CA ALA A 362 8.64 -23.66 -11.73
C ALA A 362 7.83 -22.50 -12.33
N VAL A 363 8.08 -22.13 -13.58
CA VAL A 363 7.30 -21.11 -14.29
C VAL A 363 5.83 -21.53 -14.41
N ALA A 364 5.55 -22.79 -14.75
CA ALA A 364 4.18 -23.29 -14.82
C ALA A 364 3.47 -23.29 -13.47
N ALA A 365 4.18 -23.58 -12.37
CA ALA A 365 3.63 -23.55 -11.01
C ALA A 365 3.38 -22.12 -10.48
N MET A 366 4.12 -21.14 -11.00
CA MET A 366 4.02 -19.70 -10.64
C MET A 366 3.20 -18.88 -11.64
N ALA A 367 2.49 -19.52 -12.58
CA ALA A 367 1.87 -18.84 -13.71
C ALA A 367 0.96 -17.66 -13.28
N GLU A 368 1.20 -16.49 -13.89
CA GLU A 368 0.53 -15.23 -13.57
C GLU A 368 -0.90 -15.13 -14.15
N ASP A 369 -1.27 -15.98 -15.11
CA ASP A 369 -2.59 -16.00 -15.74
C ASP A 369 -3.66 -16.71 -14.92
N ALA A 370 -3.29 -17.26 -13.76
CA ALA A 370 -4.24 -17.74 -12.76
C ALA A 370 -5.01 -16.56 -12.14
N GLU A 371 -6.30 -16.74 -11.87
CA GLU A 371 -7.13 -15.73 -11.19
C GLU A 371 -6.52 -15.30 -9.84
N PHE A 372 -5.82 -16.23 -9.19
CA PHE A 372 -5.02 -15.99 -7.99
C PHE A 372 -3.66 -16.72 -8.14
N PRO A 373 -2.56 -16.04 -8.48
CA PRO A 373 -1.26 -16.68 -8.66
C PRO A 373 -0.70 -17.24 -7.33
N ALA A 374 0.18 -18.23 -7.43
CA ALA A 374 0.86 -18.82 -6.28
C ALA A 374 2.11 -18.02 -5.89
N TYR A 375 2.20 -17.54 -4.65
CA TYR A 375 3.43 -16.93 -4.15
C TYR A 375 4.40 -17.99 -3.61
N LEU A 376 5.14 -18.62 -4.53
CA LEU A 376 6.11 -19.67 -4.21
C LEU A 376 7.50 -19.10 -3.92
N THR A 377 8.14 -19.59 -2.86
CA THR A 377 9.55 -19.30 -2.58
C THR A 377 10.39 -20.46 -3.12
N CYS A 378 10.93 -20.31 -4.33
CA CYS A 378 11.75 -21.35 -4.93
C CYS A 378 13.11 -21.48 -4.24
N ILE A 379 13.55 -22.73 -4.01
CA ILE A 379 14.84 -23.08 -3.43
C ILE A 379 15.58 -23.96 -4.45
N ASP A 380 16.51 -23.36 -5.19
CA ASP A 380 17.34 -24.02 -6.22
C ASP A 380 18.80 -24.08 -5.74
N ASN A 381 19.12 -25.06 -4.91
CA ASN A 381 20.47 -25.25 -4.39
C ASN A 381 20.90 -26.71 -4.45
N ARG A 382 22.03 -26.94 -5.12
CA ARG A 382 22.58 -28.25 -5.45
C ARG A 382 22.95 -29.10 -4.23
N GLU A 383 23.05 -28.50 -3.04
CA GLU A 383 23.20 -29.23 -1.78
C GLU A 383 21.98 -30.12 -1.45
N TYR A 384 20.83 -29.84 -2.06
CA TYR A 384 19.59 -30.60 -1.89
C TYR A 384 19.34 -31.63 -3.02
N ASP A 385 20.33 -31.89 -3.86
CA ASP A 385 20.25 -32.93 -4.89
C ASP A 385 20.01 -34.32 -4.25
N GLY A 386 18.91 -34.97 -4.65
CA GLY A 386 18.44 -36.22 -4.08
C GLY A 386 17.86 -36.13 -2.67
N LEU A 387 17.49 -34.93 -2.18
CA LEU A 387 16.90 -34.77 -0.85
C LEU A 387 15.60 -35.56 -0.70
N THR A 388 15.58 -36.50 0.25
CA THR A 388 14.40 -37.31 0.57
C THR A 388 13.46 -36.58 1.54
N VAL A 389 12.18 -36.96 1.59
CA VAL A 389 11.21 -36.43 2.57
C VAL A 389 11.72 -36.55 4.01
N ALA A 390 12.32 -37.68 4.38
CA ALA A 390 12.89 -37.85 5.73
C ALA A 390 14.06 -36.90 6.01
N GLY A 391 14.91 -36.64 5.00
CA GLY A 391 16.00 -35.66 5.10
C GLY A 391 15.46 -34.23 5.22
N LEU A 392 14.46 -33.89 4.41
CA LEU A 392 13.75 -32.61 4.44
C LEU A 392 13.15 -32.33 5.82
N LEU A 393 12.42 -33.28 6.40
CA LEU A 393 11.85 -33.13 7.75
C LEU A 393 12.93 -32.91 8.82
N GLY A 394 14.12 -33.51 8.63
CA GLY A 394 15.27 -33.28 9.50
C GLY A 394 15.86 -31.88 9.39
N ILE A 395 15.79 -31.24 8.22
CA ILE A 395 16.24 -29.85 8.00
C ILE A 395 15.21 -28.87 8.57
N ILE A 396 13.92 -29.11 8.31
CA ILE A 396 12.82 -28.25 8.76
C ILE A 396 12.73 -28.20 10.29
N GLY A 397 12.90 -29.34 10.98
CA GLY A 397 12.83 -29.36 12.45
C GLY A 397 11.39 -29.31 12.96
N GLU A 398 11.00 -28.30 13.74
CA GLU A 398 9.61 -28.11 14.20
C GLU A 398 8.88 -27.14 13.26
N PRO A 399 7.56 -27.31 13.01
CA PRO A 399 6.78 -26.36 12.20
C PRO A 399 6.85 -24.93 12.76
N PRO A 400 6.72 -23.88 11.92
CA PRO A 400 6.54 -23.88 10.45
C PRO A 400 7.81 -24.23 9.64
N PRO A 401 7.70 -24.54 8.32
CA PRO A 401 6.48 -24.54 7.50
C PRO A 401 5.58 -25.77 7.73
N TYR A 402 4.30 -25.65 7.41
CA TYR A 402 3.30 -26.72 7.59
C TYR A 402 3.13 -27.64 6.38
N TYR A 403 3.57 -27.17 5.21
CA TYR A 403 3.67 -27.95 3.98
C TYR A 403 4.82 -27.41 3.13
N VAL A 404 5.31 -28.22 2.20
CA VAL A 404 6.29 -27.81 1.18
C VAL A 404 6.03 -28.55 -0.13
N PHE A 405 6.51 -27.98 -1.24
CA PHE A 405 6.46 -28.60 -2.56
C PHE A 405 7.84 -29.06 -3.00
N LEU A 406 7.94 -30.28 -3.53
CA LEU A 406 9.20 -30.86 -4.02
C LEU A 406 9.12 -31.14 -5.53
N VAL A 407 10.15 -30.69 -6.24
CA VAL A 407 10.43 -31.11 -7.62
C VAL A 407 11.50 -32.20 -7.58
N ASP A 408 11.02 -33.43 -7.52
CA ASP A 408 11.85 -34.65 -7.48
C ASP A 408 12.00 -35.29 -8.87
N ALA A 409 12.73 -36.41 -8.93
CA ALA A 409 13.00 -37.08 -10.19
C ALA A 409 11.77 -37.64 -10.90
N GLU A 410 10.67 -37.87 -10.19
CA GLU A 410 9.42 -38.26 -10.83
C GLU A 410 8.73 -37.04 -11.44
N THR A 411 8.75 -35.89 -10.75
CA THR A 411 8.26 -34.62 -11.29
C THR A 411 8.97 -34.25 -12.60
N VAL A 412 10.29 -34.42 -12.68
CA VAL A 412 11.07 -34.07 -13.88
C VAL A 412 10.83 -35.03 -15.05
N ARG A 413 10.67 -36.33 -14.80
CA ARG A 413 10.57 -37.36 -15.86
C ARG A 413 9.15 -37.58 -16.37
N ASN A 414 8.13 -37.21 -15.58
CA ASN A 414 6.75 -37.43 -15.93
C ASN A 414 6.23 -36.29 -16.83
N PRO A 415 5.54 -36.59 -17.96
CA PRO A 415 5.01 -35.58 -18.87
C PRO A 415 4.01 -34.58 -18.25
N GLU A 416 3.31 -34.95 -17.18
CA GLU A 416 2.40 -34.05 -16.45
C GLU A 416 3.11 -33.23 -15.36
N SER A 417 4.39 -33.51 -15.13
CA SER A 417 5.24 -32.92 -14.09
C SER A 417 4.58 -32.80 -12.71
N PRO A 418 4.01 -33.89 -12.15
CA PRO A 418 3.24 -33.83 -10.92
C PRO A 418 4.19 -33.64 -9.72
N ILE A 419 4.11 -32.46 -9.10
CA ILE A 419 4.92 -31.98 -7.98
C ILE A 419 4.50 -32.67 -6.70
N ALA A 420 5.44 -33.06 -5.84
CA ALA A 420 5.10 -33.68 -4.56
C ALA A 420 4.78 -32.62 -3.50
N ALA A 421 3.54 -32.57 -3.03
CA ALA A 421 3.13 -31.74 -1.90
C ALA A 421 3.29 -32.55 -0.60
N VAL A 422 4.17 -32.10 0.29
CA VAL A 422 4.55 -32.82 1.52
C VAL A 422 4.00 -32.07 2.73
N TYR A 423 3.27 -32.79 3.58
CA TYR A 423 2.86 -32.27 4.87
C TYR A 423 4.03 -32.26 5.87
N THR A 424 4.33 -31.09 6.42
CA THR A 424 5.46 -30.88 7.35
C THR A 424 5.02 -30.36 8.72
N GLY A 425 3.71 -30.18 8.93
CA GLY A 425 3.10 -29.77 10.19
C GLY A 425 3.21 -30.79 11.34
N PRO A 426 2.53 -30.55 12.47
CA PRO A 426 2.56 -31.42 13.64
C PRO A 426 2.15 -32.86 13.29
N ASP A 427 2.83 -33.83 13.90
CA ASP A 427 2.55 -35.25 13.71
C ASP A 427 1.23 -35.62 14.39
N ASP A 428 0.28 -36.13 13.60
CA ASP A 428 -1.05 -36.54 14.05
C ASP A 428 -1.37 -37.98 13.55
N PRO A 429 -2.08 -38.82 14.33
CA PRO A 429 -2.42 -40.19 13.91
C PRO A 429 -3.19 -40.27 12.58
N ASP A 430 -4.06 -39.30 12.30
CA ASP A 430 -4.87 -39.23 11.09
C ASP A 430 -4.14 -38.49 9.96
N ARG A 431 -3.13 -37.68 10.32
CA ARG A 431 -2.27 -36.91 9.40
C ARG A 431 -0.78 -37.03 9.80
N PRO A 432 -0.13 -38.16 9.44
CA PRO A 432 1.25 -38.38 9.85
C PRO A 432 2.17 -37.39 9.14
N ARG A 433 3.14 -36.87 9.90
CA ARG A 433 4.14 -35.94 9.38
C ARG A 433 4.97 -36.59 8.26
N GLY A 434 5.12 -35.91 7.14
CA GLY A 434 5.75 -36.45 5.93
C GLY A 434 4.80 -37.19 4.98
N ARG A 435 3.49 -37.25 5.28
CA ARG A 435 2.47 -37.64 4.28
C ARG A 435 2.60 -36.73 3.07
N PHE A 436 2.52 -37.30 1.87
CA PHE A 436 2.56 -36.53 0.64
C PHE A 436 1.61 -37.12 -0.41
N PHE A 437 1.20 -36.28 -1.34
CA PHE A 437 0.51 -36.64 -2.58
C PHE A 437 1.13 -35.83 -3.73
N ARG A 438 0.74 -36.09 -4.97
CA ARG A 438 1.23 -35.31 -6.11
C ARG A 438 0.17 -34.38 -6.67
N ILE A 439 0.59 -33.25 -7.21
CA ILE A 439 -0.28 -32.20 -7.75
C ILE A 439 0.30 -31.68 -9.07
N VAL A 440 -0.52 -31.52 -10.10
CA VAL A 440 -0.06 -30.96 -11.38
C VAL A 440 0.25 -29.47 -11.22
N PRO A 441 1.19 -28.89 -12.00
CA PRO A 441 1.60 -27.50 -11.85
C PRO A 441 0.45 -26.49 -11.89
N SER A 442 -0.56 -26.71 -12.75
CA SER A 442 -1.72 -25.81 -12.89
C SER A 442 -2.58 -25.70 -11.64
N GLU A 443 -2.51 -26.66 -10.73
CA GLU A 443 -3.33 -26.70 -9.51
C GLU A 443 -2.58 -26.18 -8.26
N ILE A 444 -1.28 -25.92 -8.37
CA ILE A 444 -0.45 -25.45 -7.23
C ILE A 444 -0.99 -24.15 -6.65
N ALA A 445 -1.42 -23.21 -7.50
CA ALA A 445 -1.94 -21.92 -7.06
C ALA A 445 -3.21 -22.07 -6.20
N GLY A 446 -4.13 -22.95 -6.61
CA GLY A 446 -5.31 -23.27 -5.82
C GLY A 446 -4.97 -23.84 -4.46
N ALA A 447 -4.06 -24.82 -4.40
CA ALA A 447 -3.64 -25.45 -3.14
C ALA A 447 -2.90 -24.47 -2.22
N ALA A 448 -1.86 -23.79 -2.72
CA ALA A 448 -1.04 -22.86 -1.95
C ALA A 448 -1.87 -21.72 -1.35
N ASN A 449 -2.78 -21.12 -2.14
CA ASN A 449 -3.63 -20.03 -1.68
C ASN A 449 -4.67 -20.49 -0.65
N ASN A 450 -5.24 -21.69 -0.79
CA ASN A 450 -6.18 -22.21 0.21
C ASN A 450 -5.48 -22.57 1.52
N TRP A 451 -4.26 -23.13 1.46
CA TRP A 451 -3.52 -23.55 2.64
C TRP A 451 -2.88 -22.37 3.39
N SER A 452 -2.42 -21.32 2.69
CA SER A 452 -1.89 -20.10 3.33
C SER A 452 -2.93 -19.37 4.16
N ILE A 453 -4.19 -19.33 3.69
CA ILE A 453 -5.30 -18.67 4.40
C ILE A 453 -6.14 -19.63 5.25
N ALA A 454 -5.75 -20.90 5.34
CA ALA A 454 -6.47 -21.97 6.05
C ALA A 454 -7.96 -22.10 5.66
N ASN A 455 -8.28 -21.92 4.37
CA ASN A 455 -9.65 -22.07 3.86
C ASN A 455 -10.02 -23.54 3.60
N MET A 456 -9.05 -24.35 3.16
CA MET A 456 -9.17 -25.80 3.02
C MET A 456 -7.93 -26.47 3.60
N ASP A 457 -8.07 -27.71 4.04
CA ASP A 457 -6.96 -28.46 4.63
C ASP A 457 -6.19 -29.25 3.57
N PHE A 458 -5.03 -29.79 3.94
CA PHE A 458 -4.21 -30.62 3.05
C PHE A 458 -4.92 -31.93 2.66
N GLU A 459 -5.70 -32.48 3.59
CA GLU A 459 -6.50 -33.70 3.39
C GLU A 459 -7.53 -33.51 2.28
N ASP A 460 -8.17 -32.34 2.19
CA ASP A 460 -9.20 -32.08 1.17
C ASP A 460 -8.65 -32.26 -0.25
N PHE A 461 -7.38 -31.88 -0.46
CA PHE A 461 -6.67 -32.07 -1.73
C PHE A 461 -6.13 -33.50 -1.87
N ALA A 462 -5.50 -34.03 -0.81
CA ALA A 462 -4.89 -35.36 -0.82
C ALA A 462 -5.91 -36.48 -1.07
N ASP A 463 -7.11 -36.34 -0.50
CA ASP A 463 -8.20 -37.30 -0.63
C ASP A 463 -8.99 -37.12 -1.94
N SER A 464 -8.80 -35.99 -2.62
CA SER A 464 -9.35 -35.69 -3.95
C SER A 464 -8.38 -36.02 -5.10
N ALA A 465 -7.20 -36.58 -4.80
CA ALA A 465 -6.30 -37.07 -5.82
C ALA A 465 -6.92 -38.27 -6.57
N ASP A 466 -6.61 -38.38 -7.86
CA ASP A 466 -7.09 -39.49 -8.70
C ASP A 466 -6.53 -40.84 -8.22
N GLU A 467 -7.00 -41.95 -8.82
CA GLU A 467 -6.57 -43.31 -8.46
C GLU A 467 -5.03 -43.53 -8.54
N ASP A 468 -4.32 -42.71 -9.31
CA ASP A 468 -2.86 -42.72 -9.44
C ASP A 468 -2.12 -41.83 -8.42
N GLY A 469 -2.86 -41.18 -7.51
CA GLY A 469 -2.33 -40.33 -6.44
C GLY A 469 -1.94 -38.92 -6.90
N VAL A 470 -2.41 -38.48 -8.07
CA VAL A 470 -2.18 -37.14 -8.62
C VAL A 470 -3.47 -36.32 -8.53
N PHE A 471 -3.39 -35.15 -7.91
CA PHE A 471 -4.45 -34.15 -7.89
C PHE A 471 -4.42 -33.33 -9.18
N ARG A 472 -5.53 -33.35 -9.92
CA ARG A 472 -5.73 -32.65 -11.21
C ARG A 472 -6.85 -31.61 -11.15
N GLY A 473 -7.19 -31.17 -9.94
CA GLY A 473 -8.25 -30.21 -9.67
C GLY A 473 -9.47 -30.85 -9.03
N PHE A 474 -10.25 -30.01 -8.36
CA PHE A 474 -11.58 -30.40 -7.93
C PHE A 474 -12.51 -30.52 -9.15
N PRO A 475 -13.56 -31.35 -9.09
CA PRO A 475 -14.59 -31.33 -10.12
C PRO A 475 -15.09 -29.88 -10.32
N GLU A 476 -15.34 -29.49 -11.59
CA GLU A 476 -15.80 -28.13 -11.91
C GLU A 476 -16.94 -27.71 -10.96
N PRO A 477 -16.88 -26.49 -10.38
CA PRO A 477 -17.92 -26.02 -9.49
C PRO A 477 -19.26 -26.10 -10.22
N ALA A 478 -20.22 -26.78 -9.60
CA ALA A 478 -21.55 -26.96 -10.18
C ALA A 478 -22.09 -25.58 -10.53
N ARG A 479 -22.47 -25.38 -11.81
CA ARG A 479 -23.11 -24.12 -12.20
C ARG A 479 -24.54 -24.09 -11.64
N PRO A 480 -25.02 -22.90 -11.21
CA PRO A 480 -26.41 -22.79 -10.81
C PRO A 480 -27.31 -23.20 -11.97
N VAL A 481 -28.30 -24.03 -11.66
CA VAL A 481 -29.35 -24.41 -12.61
C VAL A 481 -30.28 -23.24 -12.83
N GLU A 482 -30.55 -22.46 -11.77
CA GLU A 482 -31.41 -21.29 -11.79
C GLU A 482 -30.85 -20.18 -10.87
N GLU A 483 -31.06 -18.94 -11.28
CA GLU A 483 -30.84 -17.74 -10.45
C GLU A 483 -32.20 -17.08 -10.19
N VAL A 484 -32.55 -16.93 -8.92
CA VAL A 484 -33.87 -16.48 -8.46
C VAL A 484 -33.70 -15.51 -7.30
N THR A 485 -34.79 -14.98 -6.77
CA THR A 485 -34.77 -14.12 -5.58
C THR A 485 -35.47 -14.78 -4.40
N THR A 486 -35.15 -14.35 -3.18
CA THR A 486 -35.92 -14.74 -1.97
C THR A 486 -37.41 -14.48 -2.12
N ARG A 487 -37.81 -13.43 -2.85
CA ARG A 487 -39.21 -13.09 -3.11
C ARG A 487 -39.91 -14.13 -4.01
N GLU A 488 -39.24 -14.60 -5.06
CA GLU A 488 -39.78 -15.66 -5.93
C GLU A 488 -39.92 -16.98 -5.16
N ILE A 489 -38.90 -17.33 -4.36
CA ILE A 489 -38.96 -18.53 -3.51
C ILE A 489 -40.11 -18.44 -2.52
N ALA A 490 -40.30 -17.28 -1.86
CA ALA A 490 -41.42 -17.07 -0.93
C ALA A 490 -42.77 -17.32 -1.63
N GLN A 491 -42.95 -16.80 -2.84
CA GLN A 491 -44.15 -17.02 -3.66
C GLN A 491 -44.36 -18.50 -4.01
N TRP A 492 -43.29 -19.23 -4.34
CA TRP A 492 -43.37 -20.66 -4.67
C TRP A 492 -43.82 -21.52 -3.48
N ILE A 493 -43.35 -21.19 -2.28
CA ILE A 493 -43.59 -22.02 -1.09
C ILE A 493 -44.83 -21.60 -0.28
N GLU A 494 -45.45 -20.45 -0.56
CA GLU A 494 -46.61 -19.90 0.17
C GLU A 494 -47.74 -20.92 0.37
N GLY A 495 -47.96 -21.80 -0.61
CA GLY A 495 -48.99 -22.84 -0.59
C GLY A 495 -48.66 -24.12 0.19
N ASP A 496 -47.42 -24.29 0.68
CA ASP A 496 -46.92 -25.56 1.22
C ASP A 496 -45.94 -25.37 2.40
N LEU A 497 -46.50 -24.96 3.55
CA LEU A 497 -45.74 -24.59 4.76
C LEU A 497 -45.90 -25.62 5.89
N THR A 498 -45.62 -26.89 5.60
CA THR A 498 -45.95 -28.02 6.48
C THR A 498 -45.07 -28.11 7.74
N THR A 499 -43.84 -27.62 7.71
CA THR A 499 -42.91 -27.65 8.85
C THR A 499 -42.75 -26.26 9.48
N ASP A 500 -42.30 -26.22 10.74
CA ASP A 500 -42.00 -24.96 11.42
C ASP A 500 -40.87 -24.19 10.69
N ALA A 501 -39.91 -24.92 10.13
CA ALA A 501 -38.80 -24.34 9.37
C ALA A 501 -39.27 -23.71 8.05
N LEU A 502 -40.17 -24.35 7.30
CA LEU A 502 -40.73 -23.76 6.07
C LEU A 502 -41.56 -22.51 6.37
N ARG A 503 -42.34 -22.52 7.46
CA ARG A 503 -43.09 -21.32 7.91
C ARG A 503 -42.15 -20.17 8.27
N ALA A 504 -41.06 -20.47 8.97
CA ALA A 504 -40.06 -19.46 9.33
C ALA A 504 -39.29 -18.94 8.11
N LEU A 505 -38.87 -19.84 7.19
CA LEU A 505 -38.22 -19.49 5.93
C LEU A 505 -39.09 -18.55 5.10
N HIS A 506 -40.36 -18.90 4.88
CA HIS A 506 -41.31 -18.07 4.15
C HIS A 506 -41.48 -16.69 4.79
N ALA A 507 -41.72 -16.65 6.11
CA ALA A 507 -41.92 -15.39 6.82
C ALA A 507 -40.70 -14.46 6.72
N GLU A 508 -39.49 -15.01 6.75
CA GLU A 508 -38.27 -14.23 6.59
C GLU A 508 -38.07 -13.77 5.14
N PHE A 509 -38.25 -14.66 4.17
CA PHE A 509 -38.01 -14.34 2.75
C PHE A 509 -39.02 -13.33 2.20
N ASP A 510 -40.30 -13.47 2.58
CA ASP A 510 -41.37 -12.53 2.22
C ASP A 510 -41.24 -11.19 2.95
N GLY A 511 -40.74 -11.22 4.19
CA GLY A 511 -40.57 -10.04 5.04
C GLY A 511 -39.36 -9.16 4.71
N ARG A 512 -38.39 -9.66 3.92
CA ARG A 512 -37.17 -8.92 3.56
C ARG A 512 -37.49 -7.64 2.78
N LYS A 513 -36.82 -6.54 3.17
CA LYS A 513 -37.00 -5.25 2.50
C LYS A 513 -36.50 -5.27 1.06
N TYR A 514 -35.32 -5.85 0.85
CA TYR A 514 -34.70 -6.02 -0.48
C TYR A 514 -34.66 -7.51 -0.86
N PRO A 515 -35.02 -7.86 -2.10
CA PRO A 515 -34.86 -9.24 -2.57
C PRO A 515 -33.38 -9.61 -2.58
N TYR A 516 -33.06 -10.80 -2.05
CA TYR A 516 -31.70 -11.33 -2.10
C TYR A 516 -31.60 -12.31 -3.27
N PRO A 517 -30.58 -12.20 -4.15
CA PRO A 517 -30.36 -13.15 -5.23
C PRO A 517 -29.90 -14.50 -4.67
N VAL A 518 -30.45 -15.58 -5.21
CA VAL A 518 -30.26 -16.95 -4.75
C VAL A 518 -29.92 -17.82 -5.94
N GLN A 519 -28.82 -18.55 -5.82
CA GLN A 519 -28.41 -19.55 -6.78
C GLN A 519 -28.93 -20.93 -6.36
N LEU A 520 -29.60 -21.63 -7.28
CA LEU A 520 -30.12 -22.97 -7.06
C LEU A 520 -29.26 -23.99 -7.81
N PHE A 521 -28.80 -25.02 -7.12
CA PHE A 521 -27.96 -26.08 -7.66
C PHE A 521 -28.71 -27.40 -7.70
N ALA A 522 -28.49 -28.21 -8.73
CA ALA A 522 -28.96 -29.59 -8.74
C ALA A 522 -28.24 -30.36 -7.63
N ALA A 523 -28.99 -31.16 -6.86
CA ALA A 523 -28.46 -31.92 -5.74
C ALA A 523 -29.06 -33.35 -5.71
N ASP A 524 -28.20 -34.34 -5.44
CA ASP A 524 -28.65 -35.68 -5.03
C ASP A 524 -28.93 -35.68 -3.52
N LEU A 525 -30.15 -36.05 -3.14
CA LEU A 525 -30.58 -36.02 -1.74
C LEU A 525 -29.78 -36.97 -0.85
N SER A 526 -29.20 -38.04 -1.39
CA SER A 526 -28.37 -38.99 -0.63
C SER A 526 -27.01 -38.36 -0.27
N GLU A 527 -26.41 -37.59 -1.19
CA GLU A 527 -25.19 -36.83 -0.94
C GLU A 527 -25.45 -35.71 0.07
N VAL A 528 -26.53 -34.94 -0.13
CA VAL A 528 -26.95 -33.91 0.83
C VAL A 528 -27.22 -34.51 2.21
N HIS A 529 -27.78 -35.72 2.29
CA HIS A 529 -27.99 -36.42 3.55
C HIS A 529 -26.67 -36.71 4.28
N ALA A 530 -25.68 -37.25 3.56
CA ALA A 530 -24.36 -37.55 4.12
C ALA A 530 -23.63 -36.29 4.59
N GLU A 531 -23.64 -35.22 3.78
CA GLU A 531 -23.09 -33.92 4.15
C GLU A 531 -23.73 -33.36 5.42
N THR A 532 -25.07 -33.38 5.47
CA THR A 532 -25.84 -32.80 6.58
C THR A 532 -25.55 -33.53 7.89
N LEU A 533 -25.34 -34.85 7.87
CA LEU A 533 -24.94 -35.64 9.05
C LEU A 533 -23.55 -35.23 9.59
N GLY A 534 -22.62 -34.85 8.72
CA GLY A 534 -21.28 -34.39 9.09
C GLY A 534 -21.27 -33.02 9.81
N VAL A 535 -22.29 -32.19 9.59
CA VAL A 535 -22.39 -30.83 10.18
C VAL A 535 -22.67 -30.84 11.69
N ASN A 536 -23.36 -31.86 12.21
CA ASN A 536 -23.88 -31.89 13.58
C ASN A 536 -22.92 -32.46 14.64
N GLY A 537 -21.61 -32.45 14.40
CA GLY A 537 -20.65 -33.07 15.34
C GLY A 537 -19.28 -32.40 15.48
N SER A 538 -18.69 -31.87 14.41
CA SER A 538 -17.30 -31.39 14.44
C SER A 538 -17.09 -29.97 13.93
N LYS A 539 -17.83 -29.52 12.90
CA LYS A 539 -17.54 -28.25 12.22
C LYS A 539 -18.01 -26.98 12.95
N PHE A 540 -19.13 -27.01 13.68
CA PHE A 540 -19.66 -25.81 14.37
C PHE A 540 -20.24 -26.14 15.77
N PRO A 541 -19.37 -26.37 16.78
CA PRO A 541 -19.83 -26.68 18.14
C PRO A 541 -20.68 -25.55 18.72
N GLY A 542 -21.83 -25.90 19.32
CA GLY A 542 -22.71 -24.95 20.02
C GLY A 542 -23.82 -24.32 19.16
N SER A 543 -23.82 -24.53 17.84
CA SER A 543 -24.85 -24.01 16.93
C SER A 543 -26.26 -24.52 17.25
N ARG A 544 -27.26 -23.67 16.99
CA ARG A 544 -28.69 -24.01 17.13
C ARG A 544 -29.30 -24.31 15.78
N PHE A 545 -30.20 -25.28 15.73
CA PHE A 545 -30.86 -25.69 14.50
C PHE A 545 -32.38 -25.60 14.60
N LEU A 546 -33.02 -25.19 13.50
CA LEU A 546 -34.47 -25.25 13.29
C LEU A 546 -34.75 -26.09 12.04
N GLY A 547 -35.58 -27.13 12.12
CA GLY A 547 -35.95 -27.97 10.98
C GLY A 547 -34.95 -29.06 10.58
N TYR A 548 -33.86 -29.23 11.32
CA TYR A 548 -32.77 -30.15 10.98
C TYR A 548 -33.22 -31.62 10.89
N ASP A 549 -34.02 -32.09 11.85
CA ASP A 549 -34.53 -33.47 11.83
C ASP A 549 -35.48 -33.72 10.65
N ASP A 550 -36.35 -32.75 10.33
CA ASP A 550 -37.25 -32.82 9.18
C ASP A 550 -36.45 -32.84 7.86
N PHE A 551 -35.38 -32.05 7.79
CA PHE A 551 -34.48 -32.01 6.64
C PHE A 551 -33.70 -33.31 6.44
N LEU A 552 -33.18 -33.91 7.52
CA LEU A 552 -32.55 -35.25 7.47
C LEU A 552 -33.55 -36.33 7.05
N ALA A 553 -34.78 -36.29 7.57
CA ALA A 553 -35.81 -37.24 7.20
C ALA A 553 -36.21 -37.11 5.72
N ALA A 554 -36.23 -35.89 5.18
CA ALA A 554 -36.52 -35.64 3.77
C ALA A 554 -35.40 -36.16 2.85
N THR A 555 -34.14 -35.84 3.16
CA THR A 555 -32.96 -36.22 2.37
C THR A 555 -32.70 -37.73 2.37
N SER A 556 -33.03 -38.43 3.47
CA SER A 556 -32.89 -39.90 3.58
C SER A 556 -33.68 -40.71 2.55
N ARG A 557 -34.64 -40.09 1.86
CA ARG A 557 -35.50 -40.75 0.86
C ARG A 557 -34.81 -40.92 -0.50
N GLY A 558 -33.69 -40.24 -0.73
CA GLY A 558 -32.99 -40.20 -2.02
C GLY A 558 -33.78 -39.49 -3.12
N GLY A 559 -33.17 -39.33 -4.29
CA GLY A 559 -33.75 -38.60 -5.43
C GLY A 559 -33.03 -37.28 -5.69
N THR A 560 -33.55 -36.48 -6.62
CA THR A 560 -32.95 -35.20 -7.04
C THR A 560 -33.78 -34.01 -6.55
N ALA A 561 -33.11 -32.91 -6.26
CA ALA A 561 -33.73 -31.66 -5.84
C ALA A 561 -32.92 -30.45 -6.33
N LEU A 562 -33.51 -29.26 -6.22
CA LEU A 562 -32.77 -27.99 -6.25
C LEU A 562 -32.42 -27.59 -4.82
N ARG A 563 -31.14 -27.35 -4.56
CA ARG A 563 -30.62 -26.87 -3.27
C ARG A 563 -30.29 -25.39 -3.38
N GLY A 564 -30.70 -24.62 -2.37
CA GLY A 564 -30.30 -23.23 -2.21
C GLY A 564 -29.90 -22.92 -0.78
N SER A 565 -29.18 -21.81 -0.62
CA SER A 565 -28.83 -21.24 0.67
C SER A 565 -29.03 -19.74 0.70
N VAL A 566 -29.35 -19.19 1.88
CA VAL A 566 -29.49 -17.75 2.08
C VAL A 566 -28.86 -17.35 3.40
N PRO A 567 -27.85 -16.48 3.39
CA PRO A 567 -27.23 -15.98 4.61
C PRO A 567 -28.15 -15.01 5.36
N GLY A 568 -27.99 -15.01 6.68
CA GLY A 568 -28.53 -14.04 7.62
C GLY A 568 -27.48 -13.66 8.67
N HIS A 569 -27.82 -12.74 9.58
CA HIS A 569 -26.89 -12.34 10.64
C HIS A 569 -26.64 -13.48 11.64
N GLN A 570 -25.41 -14.02 11.64
CA GLN A 570 -25.02 -15.20 12.43
C GLN A 570 -25.89 -16.45 12.16
N GLU A 571 -26.51 -16.53 10.99
CA GLU A 571 -27.31 -17.68 10.62
C GLU A 571 -27.27 -17.94 9.12
N ASN A 572 -27.65 -19.16 8.74
CA ASN A 572 -27.76 -19.54 7.34
C ASN A 572 -28.97 -20.45 7.14
N TRP A 573 -29.74 -20.17 6.11
CA TRP A 573 -30.80 -21.04 5.63
C TRP A 573 -30.25 -22.00 4.59
N ILE A 574 -30.64 -23.27 4.70
CA ILE A 574 -30.43 -24.28 3.67
C ILE A 574 -31.80 -24.89 3.36
N PHE A 575 -32.17 -24.97 2.09
CA PHE A 575 -33.47 -25.49 1.68
C PHE A 575 -33.38 -26.31 0.38
N LEU A 576 -34.40 -27.13 0.18
CA LEU A 576 -34.55 -28.04 -0.94
C LEU A 576 -35.91 -27.81 -1.59
N LEU A 577 -35.91 -27.67 -2.90
CA LEU A 577 -37.11 -27.56 -3.74
C LEU A 577 -37.15 -28.74 -4.72
N ASP A 578 -38.35 -29.16 -5.09
CA ASP A 578 -38.55 -30.10 -6.19
C ASP A 578 -38.09 -29.47 -7.51
N SER A 579 -37.32 -30.22 -8.31
CA SER A 579 -36.64 -29.69 -9.50
C SER A 579 -37.58 -29.28 -10.63
N ASP A 580 -38.79 -29.83 -10.68
CA ASP A 580 -39.75 -29.57 -11.75
C ASP A 580 -40.83 -28.58 -11.34
N SER A 581 -41.25 -28.61 -10.07
CA SER A 581 -42.41 -27.87 -9.57
C SER A 581 -42.09 -26.75 -8.59
N HIS A 582 -40.82 -26.61 -8.18
CA HIS A 582 -40.35 -25.68 -7.14
C HIS A 582 -41.05 -25.83 -5.77
N ARG A 583 -41.79 -26.92 -5.56
CA ARG A 583 -42.44 -27.17 -4.27
C ARG A 583 -41.40 -27.43 -3.18
N PRO A 584 -41.59 -26.90 -1.96
CA PRO A 584 -40.63 -27.10 -0.89
C PRO A 584 -40.58 -28.57 -0.47
N ILE A 585 -39.37 -29.13 -0.42
CA ILE A 585 -39.12 -30.48 0.11
C ILE A 585 -38.82 -30.38 1.60
N ALA A 586 -37.83 -29.56 1.97
CA ALA A 586 -37.44 -29.30 3.35
C ALA A 586 -36.58 -28.04 3.45
N ALA A 587 -36.49 -27.48 4.65
CA ALA A 587 -35.55 -26.42 4.97
C ALA A 587 -35.04 -26.61 6.40
N TYR A 588 -33.82 -26.16 6.65
CA TYR A 588 -33.33 -25.95 8.00
C TYR A 588 -32.54 -24.65 8.10
N ARG A 589 -32.54 -24.07 9.29
CA ARG A 589 -31.70 -22.93 9.63
C ARG A 589 -30.66 -23.35 10.65
N VAL A 590 -29.42 -22.94 10.43
CA VAL A 590 -28.35 -23.01 11.43
C VAL A 590 -28.10 -21.60 11.96
N THR A 591 -28.12 -21.43 13.27
CA THR A 591 -27.69 -20.20 13.96
C THR A 591 -26.38 -20.50 14.66
N TYR A 592 -25.32 -19.81 14.25
CA TYR A 592 -23.97 -20.00 14.74
C TYR A 592 -23.82 -19.37 16.13
N GLN A 593 -23.04 -19.99 17.02
CA GLN A 593 -22.63 -19.32 18.24
C GLN A 593 -21.56 -18.26 17.93
N PRO A 594 -21.58 -17.10 18.62
CA PRO A 594 -20.48 -16.16 18.57
C PRO A 594 -19.17 -16.88 18.91
N TYR A 595 -18.13 -16.65 18.12
CA TYR A 595 -16.81 -17.18 18.40
C TYR A 595 -16.36 -16.73 19.79
N THR A 596 -16.15 -17.69 20.69
CA THR A 596 -15.54 -17.42 21.99
C THR A 596 -14.06 -17.79 21.88
N PRO A 597 -13.13 -16.82 21.95
CA PRO A 597 -11.71 -17.13 21.90
C PRO A 597 -11.30 -18.08 23.04
N PRO A 598 -10.28 -18.93 22.84
CA PRO A 598 -9.75 -19.79 23.89
C PRO A 598 -9.37 -19.00 25.14
N ALA A 599 -9.58 -19.60 26.32
CA ALA A 599 -9.27 -18.95 27.59
C ALA A 599 -7.78 -18.54 27.67
N GLY A 600 -7.51 -17.24 27.69
CA GLY A 600 -6.16 -16.67 27.79
C GLY A 600 -5.75 -15.75 26.64
N GLU A 601 -6.52 -15.69 25.54
CA GLU A 601 -6.35 -14.67 24.50
C GLU A 601 -7.28 -13.48 24.78
N GLU A 602 -6.71 -12.29 25.00
CA GLU A 602 -7.51 -11.06 25.00
C GLU A 602 -7.95 -10.76 23.55
N PRO A 603 -9.24 -10.44 23.31
CA PRO A 603 -9.70 -10.03 21.98
C PRO A 603 -8.89 -8.81 21.53
N ARG A 604 -8.18 -8.94 20.40
CA ARG A 604 -7.27 -7.92 19.86
C ARG A 604 -7.99 -6.63 19.42
N THR A 605 -9.30 -6.68 19.19
CA THR A 605 -10.13 -5.59 18.67
C THR A 605 -11.16 -5.11 19.68
N LYS A 606 -11.35 -3.79 19.76
CA LYS A 606 -12.33 -3.17 20.65
C LYS A 606 -13.75 -3.56 20.22
N THR A 607 -14.56 -4.11 21.12
CA THR A 607 -15.97 -4.41 20.86
C THR A 607 -16.85 -3.21 21.25
N VAL A 608 -17.73 -2.79 20.36
CA VAL A 608 -18.73 -1.73 20.58
C VAL A 608 -20.12 -2.30 20.36
N GLU A 609 -20.90 -2.34 21.44
CA GLU A 609 -22.30 -2.76 21.41
C GLU A 609 -23.17 -1.63 20.88
N VAL A 610 -24.04 -1.94 19.92
CA VAL A 610 -25.00 -1.02 19.33
C VAL A 610 -26.44 -1.48 19.61
N PRO A 611 -27.43 -0.56 19.61
CA PRO A 611 -28.80 -0.92 19.99
C PRO A 611 -29.47 -1.95 19.07
N PHE A 612 -29.00 -2.06 17.82
CA PHE A 612 -29.50 -2.96 16.78
C PHE A 612 -28.40 -3.22 15.75
N VAL A 613 -28.49 -4.36 15.08
CA VAL A 613 -27.60 -4.77 13.99
C VAL A 613 -28.44 -5.21 12.80
N ASN A 614 -27.89 -5.05 11.59
CA ASN A 614 -28.55 -5.51 10.40
C ASN A 614 -28.71 -7.04 10.44
N ARG A 615 -29.96 -7.51 10.34
CA ARG A 615 -30.30 -8.94 10.30
C ARG A 615 -30.49 -9.48 8.89
N GLU A 616 -30.67 -8.61 7.91
CA GLU A 616 -30.94 -8.97 6.53
C GLU A 616 -29.68 -8.77 5.68
N HIS A 617 -29.19 -9.84 5.07
CA HIS A 617 -28.10 -9.69 4.11
C HIS A 617 -28.62 -9.04 2.82
N VAL A 618 -27.95 -7.97 2.37
CA VAL A 618 -28.30 -7.26 1.13
C VAL A 618 -27.23 -7.55 0.08
N SER A 619 -27.64 -7.85 -1.15
CA SER A 619 -26.73 -7.86 -2.28
C SER A 619 -26.66 -6.45 -2.87
N LEU A 620 -25.53 -5.76 -2.70
CA LEU A 620 -25.37 -4.39 -3.20
C LEU A 620 -25.43 -4.33 -4.73
N ALA A 621 -25.03 -5.40 -5.41
CA ALA A 621 -25.07 -5.52 -6.87
C ALA A 621 -26.50 -5.61 -7.42
N SER A 622 -27.46 -6.09 -6.62
CA SER A 622 -28.87 -6.17 -7.03
C SER A 622 -29.67 -4.91 -6.73
N LEU A 623 -29.10 -3.94 -6.01
CA LEU A 623 -29.76 -2.66 -5.75
C LEU A 623 -29.80 -1.82 -7.02
N THR A 624 -30.97 -1.25 -7.29
CA THR A 624 -31.29 -0.38 -8.40
C THR A 624 -31.63 1.03 -7.91
N ASP A 625 -31.70 1.99 -8.81
CA ASP A 625 -32.04 3.38 -8.44
C ASP A 625 -33.54 3.54 -8.08
N ASP A 626 -34.35 2.51 -8.35
CA ASP A 626 -35.77 2.42 -7.97
C ASP A 626 -35.96 1.90 -6.52
N ASP A 627 -34.91 1.39 -5.88
CA ASP A 627 -34.94 0.93 -4.51
C ASP A 627 -34.94 2.11 -3.50
N ASP A 628 -35.42 1.86 -2.28
CA ASP A 628 -35.35 2.83 -1.20
C ASP A 628 -33.90 2.99 -0.73
N LEU A 629 -33.19 3.98 -1.26
CA LEU A 629 -31.78 4.25 -1.00
C LEU A 629 -31.58 5.54 -0.20
N ILE A 630 -30.51 5.59 0.59
CA ILE A 630 -30.04 6.77 1.29
C ILE A 630 -29.09 7.54 0.35
N ALA A 631 -29.29 8.85 0.22
CA ALA A 631 -28.41 9.69 -0.58
C ALA A 631 -27.04 9.82 0.10
N ARG A 632 -25.96 9.69 -0.69
CA ARG A 632 -24.57 9.68 -0.17
C ARG A 632 -24.20 10.98 0.55
N ASP A 633 -24.75 12.11 0.10
CA ASP A 633 -24.51 13.42 0.70
C ASP A 633 -25.10 13.55 2.11
N ILE A 634 -26.20 12.85 2.39
CA ILE A 634 -26.81 12.79 3.73
C ILE A 634 -25.86 12.08 4.69
N VAL A 635 -25.34 10.92 4.28
CA VAL A 635 -24.40 10.14 5.10
C VAL A 635 -23.09 10.90 5.30
N GLN A 636 -22.55 11.50 4.25
CA GLN A 636 -21.35 12.34 4.34
C GLN A 636 -21.53 13.47 5.35
N ARG A 637 -22.68 14.17 5.32
CA ARG A 637 -22.97 15.23 6.29
C ARG A 637 -22.99 14.71 7.72
N ALA A 638 -23.58 13.54 7.97
CA ALA A 638 -23.61 12.93 9.30
C ALA A 638 -22.20 12.57 9.79
N ILE A 639 -21.36 12.02 8.92
CA ILE A 639 -19.97 11.64 9.25
C ILE A 639 -19.11 12.86 9.53
N VAL A 640 -19.16 13.87 8.66
CA VAL A 640 -18.41 15.12 8.83
C VAL A 640 -18.86 15.87 10.09
N ALA A 641 -20.17 15.88 10.38
CA ALA A 641 -20.69 16.49 11.60
C ALA A 641 -20.16 15.80 12.87
N GLU A 642 -20.08 14.47 12.88
CA GLU A 642 -19.53 13.72 14.01
C GLU A 642 -18.01 13.90 14.13
N ALA A 643 -17.28 13.88 13.01
CA ALA A 643 -15.85 14.18 13.00
C ALA A 643 -15.58 15.59 13.57
N ALA A 644 -16.37 16.59 13.18
CA ALA A 644 -16.26 17.95 13.72
C ALA A 644 -16.62 18.04 15.21
N ARG A 645 -17.52 17.18 15.69
CA ARG A 645 -17.87 17.09 17.10
C ARG A 645 -16.74 16.48 17.93
N LEU A 646 -16.05 15.47 17.40
CA LEU A 646 -14.93 14.78 18.06
C LEU A 646 -13.62 15.60 17.97
N HIS A 647 -13.42 16.34 16.89
CA HIS A 647 -12.21 17.11 16.58
C HIS A 647 -12.54 18.59 16.30
N PRO A 648 -12.96 19.37 17.32
CA PRO A 648 -13.58 20.68 17.15
C PRO A 648 -12.66 21.78 16.58
N ASP A 649 -11.34 21.56 16.59
CA ASP A 649 -10.34 22.52 16.13
C ASP A 649 -9.54 22.04 14.90
N ALA A 650 -9.90 20.88 14.34
CA ALA A 650 -9.18 20.26 13.23
C ALA A 650 -9.76 20.65 11.86
N THR A 651 -8.92 20.60 10.83
CA THR A 651 -9.35 20.70 9.43
C THR A 651 -9.90 19.36 8.96
N ILE A 652 -11.18 19.34 8.59
CA ILE A 652 -11.92 18.12 8.22
C ILE A 652 -12.26 18.15 6.74
N ILE A 653 -11.82 17.14 5.99
CA ILE A 653 -12.03 17.00 4.55
C ILE A 653 -12.44 15.55 4.22
N GLY A 654 -13.37 15.37 3.30
CA GLY A 654 -13.82 14.05 2.81
C GLY A 654 -15.11 13.57 3.48
N GLY A 655 -15.14 12.30 3.90
CA GLY A 655 -16.31 11.66 4.48
C GLY A 655 -17.29 11.09 3.47
N GLU A 656 -16.91 11.00 2.19
CA GLU A 656 -17.72 10.32 1.18
C GLU A 656 -17.86 8.83 1.52
N PRO A 657 -19.10 8.30 1.58
CA PRO A 657 -19.32 6.86 1.73
C PRO A 657 -18.63 6.09 0.61
N VAL A 658 -17.98 4.98 0.97
CA VAL A 658 -17.35 4.06 0.01
C VAL A 658 -18.40 3.45 -0.94
N LEU A 659 -19.63 3.27 -0.45
CA LEU A 659 -20.72 2.68 -1.20
C LEU A 659 -21.40 3.67 -2.15
N ALA A 660 -21.63 3.24 -3.39
CA ALA A 660 -22.35 4.01 -4.40
C ALA A 660 -23.88 3.99 -4.18
N ARG A 661 -24.43 2.84 -3.77
CA ARG A 661 -25.85 2.66 -3.40
C ARG A 661 -25.93 2.22 -1.95
N ILE A 662 -26.69 2.96 -1.14
CA ILE A 662 -26.77 2.74 0.31
C ILE A 662 -28.20 2.31 0.64
N PRO A 663 -28.43 1.05 1.05
CA PRO A 663 -29.77 0.61 1.41
C PRO A 663 -30.25 1.29 2.69
N ARG A 664 -31.52 1.70 2.74
CA ARG A 664 -32.18 2.18 3.95
C ARG A 664 -32.59 0.98 4.82
N LEU A 665 -31.65 0.36 5.50
CA LEU A 665 -31.86 -0.82 6.31
C LEU A 665 -31.28 -0.65 7.72
N GLU A 666 -32.10 -0.81 8.75
CA GLU A 666 -31.68 -0.61 10.15
C GLU A 666 -30.48 -1.49 10.51
N GLY A 667 -29.47 -0.89 11.14
CA GLY A 667 -28.23 -1.54 11.52
C GLY A 667 -27.26 -1.78 10.37
N PHE A 668 -27.54 -1.29 9.16
CA PHE A 668 -26.62 -1.39 8.02
C PHE A 668 -25.43 -0.44 8.21
N ASN A 669 -24.21 -0.96 8.05
CA ASN A 669 -22.97 -0.24 8.31
C ASN A 669 -22.41 0.39 7.03
N ILE A 670 -21.99 1.65 7.12
CA ILE A 670 -21.48 2.45 6.00
C ILE A 670 -20.13 3.02 6.38
N GLY A 671 -19.08 2.60 5.69
CA GLY A 671 -17.73 3.11 5.90
C GLY A 671 -17.42 4.37 5.10
N ALA A 672 -16.64 5.28 5.68
CA ALA A 672 -16.04 6.43 4.99
C ALA A 672 -14.69 6.80 5.59
N HIS A 673 -13.79 7.33 4.76
CA HIS A 673 -12.54 7.92 5.21
C HIS A 673 -12.71 9.44 5.35
N VAL A 674 -12.17 9.99 6.43
CA VAL A 674 -12.16 11.42 6.73
C VAL A 674 -10.73 11.84 7.00
N LYS A 675 -10.28 12.92 6.37
CA LYS A 675 -8.98 13.51 6.60
C LYS A 675 -9.10 14.58 7.69
N ILE A 676 -8.36 14.41 8.79
CA ILE A 676 -8.36 15.26 9.98
C ILE A 676 -6.92 15.76 10.21
N ASP A 677 -6.64 17.05 10.02
CA ASP A 677 -5.29 17.65 10.17
C ASP A 677 -4.17 16.86 9.46
N ASP A 678 -4.44 16.43 8.22
CA ASP A 678 -3.58 15.59 7.38
C ASP A 678 -3.45 14.10 7.74
N GLU A 679 -4.15 13.61 8.77
CA GLU A 679 -4.28 12.18 9.08
C GLU A 679 -5.57 11.58 8.49
N LEU A 680 -5.49 10.37 7.92
CA LEU A 680 -6.66 9.64 7.40
C LEU A 680 -7.28 8.78 8.51
N VAL A 681 -8.53 9.06 8.86
CA VAL A 681 -9.29 8.37 9.92
C VAL A 681 -10.52 7.70 9.31
N PHE A 682 -10.85 6.49 9.76
CA PHE A 682 -11.99 5.74 9.25
C PHE A 682 -13.20 5.87 10.18
N PHE A 683 -14.37 6.13 9.61
CA PHE A 683 -15.64 6.24 10.32
C PHE A 683 -16.63 5.21 9.80
N VAL A 684 -17.47 4.70 10.70
CA VAL A 684 -18.63 3.85 10.36
C VAL A 684 -19.90 4.57 10.78
N ALA A 685 -20.80 4.82 9.82
CA ALA A 685 -22.16 5.26 10.07
C ALA A 685 -23.11 4.05 10.02
N ILE A 686 -23.95 3.91 11.03
CA ILE A 686 -24.91 2.82 11.16
C ILE A 686 -26.30 3.41 10.94
N VAL A 687 -27.02 2.88 9.95
CA VAL A 687 -28.37 3.31 9.60
C VAL A 687 -29.33 3.02 10.76
N THR A 688 -30.13 4.01 11.16
CA THR A 688 -31.18 3.83 12.17
C THR A 688 -32.55 3.62 11.53
N ASP A 689 -33.56 3.29 12.33
CA ASP A 689 -34.97 3.26 11.90
C ASP A 689 -35.60 4.67 11.80
N VAL A 690 -34.87 5.71 12.18
CA VAL A 690 -35.27 7.12 12.07
C VAL A 690 -34.69 7.72 10.79
N ASP A 691 -35.57 8.34 9.98
CA ASP A 691 -35.19 8.89 8.68
C ASP A 691 -33.97 9.80 8.74
N ASP A 692 -32.95 9.41 7.96
CA ASP A 692 -31.70 10.16 7.75
C ASP A 692 -30.89 10.42 9.04
N GLU A 693 -31.14 9.64 10.11
CA GLU A 693 -30.32 9.60 11.32
C GLU A 693 -29.39 8.37 11.34
N PHE A 694 -28.18 8.57 11.87
CA PHE A 694 -27.13 7.56 11.92
C PHE A 694 -26.46 7.53 13.29
N ILE A 695 -26.06 6.35 13.74
CA ILE A 695 -25.05 6.22 14.80
C ILE A 695 -23.70 6.25 14.11
N VAL A 696 -22.92 7.31 14.31
CA VAL A 696 -21.59 7.45 13.68
C VAL A 696 -20.50 7.18 14.71
N LEU A 697 -19.56 6.31 14.35
CA LEU A 697 -18.47 5.87 15.21
C LEU A 697 -17.14 6.09 14.50
N GLU A 698 -16.18 6.70 15.19
CA GLU A 698 -14.78 6.73 14.79
C GLU A 698 -14.14 5.36 15.06
N VAL A 699 -13.48 4.78 14.05
CA VAL A 699 -12.81 3.48 14.17
C VAL A 699 -11.36 3.71 14.64
N PRO A 700 -10.95 3.15 15.79
CA PRO A 700 -9.58 3.27 16.27
C PRO A 700 -8.62 2.50 15.36
N ARG A 701 -7.34 2.86 15.38
CA ARG A 701 -6.28 2.20 14.57
C ARG A 701 -6.18 0.69 14.80
N GLU A 702 -6.51 0.22 16.01
CA GLU A 702 -6.54 -1.20 16.37
C GLU A 702 -7.73 -1.98 15.75
N GLY A 703 -8.66 -1.28 15.09
CA GLY A 703 -9.92 -1.84 14.60
C GLY A 703 -11.01 -1.96 15.67
N MET A 704 -12.24 -2.14 15.22
CA MET A 704 -13.42 -2.24 16.08
C MET A 704 -14.40 -3.28 15.55
N ARG A 705 -14.98 -4.07 16.45
CA ARG A 705 -16.08 -4.99 16.16
C ARG A 705 -17.39 -4.37 16.66
N ILE A 706 -18.37 -4.23 15.78
CA ILE A 706 -19.73 -3.79 16.11
C ILE A 706 -20.56 -5.03 16.42
N VAL A 707 -21.20 -5.06 17.59
CA VAL A 707 -22.01 -6.20 18.04
C VAL A 707 -23.41 -5.76 18.46
N GLY A 708 -24.39 -6.64 18.26
CA GLY A 708 -25.77 -6.38 18.69
C GLY A 708 -25.98 -6.58 20.20
N PRO A 709 -27.18 -6.25 20.71
CA PRO A 709 -27.48 -6.38 22.13
C PRO A 709 -27.31 -7.82 22.64
N GLY A 710 -26.44 -8.00 23.65
CA GLY A 710 -26.18 -9.30 24.25
C GLY A 710 -25.29 -10.25 23.45
N GLU A 711 -24.63 -9.76 22.39
CA GLU A 711 -23.57 -10.47 21.67
C GLU A 711 -22.21 -10.14 22.31
N SER A 712 -21.41 -11.17 22.64
CA SER A 712 -20.10 -11.00 23.32
C SER A 712 -18.92 -11.04 22.38
#